data_AF-F0ZWY1-F1
#
_entry.id   AF-F0ZWY1-F1
#
_cell.length_a   1.000
_cell.length_b   1.000
_cell.length_c   1.000
_cell.angle_alpha   90.00
_cell.angle_beta   90.00
_cell.angle_gamma   90.00
#
_symmetry.space_group_name_H-M   'P 1'
#
loop_
_entity.id
_entity.type
_entity.pdbx_description
1 polymer ?
#
loop_
_entity_poly.entity_id
_entity_poly.type
_entity_poly.pdbx_seq_one_letter_code
_entity_poly.pdbx_strand_id
1 'polypeptide(L)'
;MINKIIIIKFLIIIILNSFNCDIVEFNNSVIDQCTTYFNPCDLLYKGVWVNNTIPTKHDDVIIDFSQLNQSLITYLIFRDQPLQYNSLTFIGSPGIDKYQQYFTTFTIQNSSIININNLNITNINFLINPPTNSKSLTSPRSKSLLSSSSSSLSSSSSSSSSSSSSSSSSSSSSSSSSSSSSLNINELKIDSFFSNFSNIQIINIDIEINYLNQNGYIPTIIEGESTLTIKRGANITSDIFFKSIGIIQLEGELPIIFNSLSVEGDLRIFSKNVLILEPSYLNNLYLMDNSKISLKSQITIETVVNIDQGSIIEVLNGGILVYDNQLFNGNNHLSSDNIQLNNGSLLSIQSGYTLQFNSDSFSRICIINYELDSYIVNSNVPNFELTSLGSVSITSSNIGIVYMTMSKRKLEITDSCTIKTLNSNATLTVDPTASLTLLDKSSSLETLVYGDLSIFGEFSGETLIIESSSGTVTLVSDINTNVVCYSVIRIESPTEIENIEFGIYSSLILDSNSLMVTNNLIIDNSTSIIFSPIDLNNNNSIPIIVGNQTSLYSNQLTISLNCNSTTTINCLKENDRIYLFKTQSFNSPIGQSDLVEGIAFLVNGISISPNLIFNLLFEDNFVFLEFKSNNNNNNSTDNHSNQKKKIIIISCASSFIFITILVIILIFKKNKNKGHNKYKPLIN
;
A
#
# COMPACT_ATOMS: atom_id res chain seq x y z
N MET A 1 -31.35 -4.82 -65.08
CA MET A 1 -31.32 -5.02 -63.61
C MET A 1 -31.92 -6.37 -63.19
N ILE A 2 -33.04 -6.81 -63.77
CA ILE A 2 -33.74 -8.07 -63.44
C ILE A 2 -32.85 -9.33 -63.59
N ASN A 3 -32.02 -9.44 -64.64
CA ASN A 3 -31.13 -10.60 -64.82
C ASN A 3 -30.03 -10.74 -63.75
N LYS A 4 -29.56 -9.64 -63.14
CA LYS A 4 -28.55 -9.72 -62.07
C LYS A 4 -29.16 -10.26 -60.76
N ILE A 5 -30.41 -9.91 -60.47
CA ILE A 5 -31.12 -10.39 -59.27
C ILE A 5 -31.45 -11.88 -59.39
N ILE A 6 -31.81 -12.36 -60.59
CA ILE A 6 -32.07 -13.78 -60.83
C ILE A 6 -30.79 -14.61 -60.69
N ILE A 7 -29.67 -14.13 -61.25
CA ILE A 7 -28.36 -14.80 -61.12
C ILE A 7 -27.91 -14.86 -59.66
N ILE A 8 -28.06 -13.76 -58.89
CA ILE A 8 -27.71 -13.73 -57.46
C ILE A 8 -28.61 -14.70 -56.67
N LYS A 9 -29.92 -14.72 -56.91
CA LYS A 9 -30.82 -15.69 -56.25
C LYS A 9 -30.49 -17.14 -56.60
N PHE A 10 -30.14 -17.41 -57.85
CA PHE A 10 -29.75 -18.75 -58.30
C PHE A 10 -28.41 -19.19 -57.69
N LEU A 11 -27.43 -18.29 -57.61
CA LEU A 11 -26.17 -18.53 -56.90
C LEU A 11 -26.40 -18.76 -55.41
N ILE A 12 -27.26 -17.98 -54.75
CA ILE A 12 -27.62 -18.19 -53.34
C ILE A 12 -28.28 -19.56 -53.14
N ILE A 13 -29.20 -19.98 -54.02
CA ILE A 13 -29.85 -21.30 -53.92
C ILE A 13 -28.85 -22.44 -54.15
N ILE A 14 -27.93 -22.31 -55.11
CA ILE A 14 -26.87 -23.32 -55.33
C ILE A 14 -25.92 -23.39 -54.14
N ILE A 15 -25.53 -22.24 -53.59
CA ILE A 15 -24.66 -22.17 -52.41
C ILE A 15 -25.38 -22.78 -51.19
N LEU A 16 -26.65 -22.45 -50.96
CA LEU A 16 -27.44 -23.02 -49.86
C LEU A 16 -27.67 -24.53 -50.02
N ASN A 17 -27.88 -25.03 -51.24
CA ASN A 17 -27.98 -26.46 -51.52
C ASN A 17 -26.63 -27.19 -51.48
N SER A 18 -25.50 -26.48 -51.39
CA SER A 18 -24.16 -27.06 -51.31
C SER A 18 -23.63 -27.26 -49.89
N PHE A 19 -24.35 -26.76 -48.88
CA PHE A 19 -24.10 -27.04 -47.46
C PHE A 19 -25.10 -28.10 -46.98
N ASN A 20 -24.88 -29.37 -47.31
CA ASN A 20 -25.54 -30.44 -46.58
C ASN A 20 -24.82 -30.58 -45.24
N CYS A 21 -25.43 -30.06 -44.18
CA CYS A 21 -25.07 -30.42 -42.81
C CYS A 21 -25.99 -31.57 -42.42
N ASP A 22 -25.43 -32.78 -42.29
CA ASP A 22 -26.19 -33.93 -41.82
C ASP A 22 -26.03 -34.08 -40.30
N ILE A 23 -27.07 -34.61 -39.65
CA ILE A 23 -26.99 -35.05 -38.25
C ILE A 23 -26.54 -36.51 -38.27
N VAL A 24 -25.39 -36.79 -37.65
CA VAL A 24 -24.81 -38.13 -37.58
C VAL A 24 -24.80 -38.63 -36.14
N GLU A 25 -25.48 -39.75 -35.90
CA GLU A 25 -25.70 -40.32 -34.57
C GLU A 25 -24.86 -41.59 -34.33
N PHE A 26 -24.32 -41.74 -33.12
CA PHE A 26 -23.63 -42.94 -32.68
C PHE A 26 -24.59 -44.12 -32.52
N ASN A 27 -24.19 -45.30 -32.99
CA ASN A 27 -24.97 -46.52 -32.86
C ASN A 27 -24.76 -47.18 -31.48
N ASN A 28 -25.67 -46.93 -30.54
CA ASN A 28 -25.59 -47.51 -29.19
C ASN A 28 -25.57 -49.04 -29.14
N SER A 29 -25.93 -49.75 -30.22
CA SER A 29 -25.88 -51.22 -30.25
C SER A 29 -24.45 -51.78 -30.25
N VAL A 30 -23.42 -50.98 -30.52
CA VAL A 30 -22.02 -51.44 -30.55
C VAL A 30 -21.30 -51.27 -29.21
N ILE A 31 -21.95 -50.72 -28.19
CA ILE A 31 -21.28 -50.29 -26.95
C ILE A 31 -20.65 -51.44 -26.15
N ASP A 32 -21.26 -52.64 -26.15
CA ASP A 32 -20.73 -53.83 -25.46
C ASP A 32 -19.34 -54.24 -26.00
N GLN A 33 -18.98 -53.77 -27.20
CA GLN A 33 -17.68 -54.02 -27.81
C GLN A 33 -16.60 -53.05 -27.31
N CYS A 34 -16.99 -51.95 -26.66
CA CYS A 34 -16.17 -50.79 -26.35
C CYS A 34 -15.89 -50.64 -24.85
N THR A 35 -15.62 -51.76 -24.20
CA THR A 35 -15.65 -51.93 -22.73
C THR A 35 -14.29 -51.76 -22.05
N THR A 36 -13.20 -51.53 -22.79
CA THR A 36 -11.85 -51.38 -22.20
C THR A 36 -11.00 -50.38 -22.98
N TYR A 37 -10.03 -49.76 -22.28
CA TYR A 37 -9.05 -48.86 -22.89
C TYR A 37 -8.25 -49.53 -24.04
N PHE A 38 -8.08 -50.86 -23.99
CA PHE A 38 -7.37 -51.62 -25.01
C PHE A 38 -8.25 -51.98 -26.22
N ASN A 39 -9.57 -51.90 -26.08
CA ASN A 39 -10.52 -52.13 -27.16
C ASN A 39 -11.54 -50.98 -27.24
N PRO A 40 -11.10 -49.75 -27.56
CA PRO A 40 -12.00 -48.62 -27.69
C PRO A 40 -12.81 -48.69 -28.99
N CYS A 41 -13.98 -48.07 -29.00
CA CYS A 41 -14.71 -47.77 -30.24
C CYS A 41 -13.92 -46.74 -31.04
N ASP A 42 -13.37 -47.15 -32.18
CA ASP A 42 -12.78 -46.22 -33.15
C ASP A 42 -13.91 -45.52 -33.92
N LEU A 43 -14.04 -44.21 -33.70
CA LEU A 43 -15.09 -43.39 -34.30
C LEU A 43 -14.89 -43.14 -35.80
N LEU A 44 -13.81 -43.64 -36.40
CA LEU A 44 -13.64 -43.70 -37.85
C LEU A 44 -14.27 -44.95 -38.49
N TYR A 45 -14.65 -45.96 -37.70
CA TYR A 45 -15.25 -47.17 -38.25
C TYR A 45 -16.72 -46.94 -38.62
N LYS A 46 -17.09 -47.13 -39.89
CA LYS A 46 -18.48 -46.95 -40.37
C LYS A 46 -19.52 -47.65 -39.50
N GLY A 47 -19.22 -48.85 -39.00
CA GLY A 47 -20.16 -49.65 -38.22
C GLY A 47 -20.50 -49.12 -36.83
N VAL A 48 -19.80 -48.10 -36.32
CA VAL A 48 -20.15 -47.45 -35.04
C VAL A 48 -21.21 -46.35 -35.19
N TRP A 49 -21.60 -46.00 -36.41
CA TRP A 49 -22.55 -44.93 -36.70
C TRP A 49 -23.89 -45.48 -37.20
N VAL A 50 -24.98 -44.78 -36.90
CA VAL A 50 -26.31 -45.08 -37.46
C VAL A 50 -26.23 -44.99 -38.99
N ASN A 51 -26.85 -45.95 -39.67
CA ASN A 51 -26.84 -46.06 -41.14
C ASN A 51 -25.44 -46.19 -41.78
N ASN A 52 -24.40 -46.54 -41.01
CA ASN A 52 -23.01 -46.63 -41.49
C ASN A 52 -22.46 -45.32 -42.08
N THR A 53 -22.97 -44.16 -41.64
CA THR A 53 -22.57 -42.83 -42.13
C THR A 53 -21.50 -42.26 -41.20
N ILE A 54 -20.25 -42.15 -41.67
CA ILE A 54 -19.18 -41.51 -40.88
C ILE A 54 -19.39 -39.99 -40.93
N PRO A 55 -19.25 -39.27 -39.80
CA PRO A 55 -19.25 -37.81 -39.78
C PRO A 55 -18.20 -37.23 -40.73
N THR A 56 -18.65 -36.30 -41.56
CA THR A 56 -17.83 -35.49 -42.45
C THR A 56 -17.71 -34.06 -41.93
N LYS A 57 -17.01 -33.22 -42.69
CA LYS A 57 -16.75 -31.84 -42.32
C LYS A 57 -18.06 -31.03 -42.29
N HIS A 58 -18.27 -30.29 -41.22
CA HIS A 58 -19.46 -29.46 -40.91
C HIS A 58 -20.73 -30.24 -40.52
N ASP A 59 -20.64 -31.54 -40.29
CA ASP A 59 -21.77 -32.30 -39.75
C ASP A 59 -22.01 -31.95 -38.27
N ASP A 60 -23.24 -32.25 -37.83
CA ASP A 60 -23.65 -32.23 -36.43
C ASP A 60 -23.55 -33.66 -35.89
N VAL A 61 -22.68 -33.88 -34.90
CA VAL A 61 -22.39 -35.22 -34.36
C VAL A 61 -23.03 -35.37 -32.99
N ILE A 62 -23.82 -36.42 -32.80
CA ILE A 62 -24.49 -36.73 -31.53
C ILE A 62 -24.07 -38.12 -31.03
N ILE A 63 -23.54 -38.17 -29.81
CA ILE A 63 -23.21 -39.39 -29.08
C ILE A 63 -24.00 -39.37 -27.76
N ASP A 64 -25.10 -40.13 -27.68
CA ASP A 64 -26.03 -40.08 -26.55
C ASP A 64 -26.16 -41.45 -25.86
N PHE A 65 -25.60 -41.54 -24.67
CA PHE A 65 -25.67 -42.68 -23.75
C PHE A 65 -26.62 -42.44 -22.57
N SER A 66 -27.44 -41.38 -22.58
CA SER A 66 -28.35 -41.03 -21.48
C SER A 66 -29.34 -42.14 -21.12
N GLN A 67 -29.71 -42.97 -22.10
CA GLN A 67 -30.66 -44.08 -21.93
C GLN A 67 -29.98 -45.40 -21.51
N LEU A 68 -28.64 -45.45 -21.44
CA LEU A 68 -27.92 -46.66 -21.11
C LEU A 68 -27.77 -46.84 -19.60
N ASN A 69 -28.42 -47.88 -19.10
CA ASN A 69 -28.53 -48.19 -17.68
C ASN A 69 -27.47 -49.24 -17.25
N GLN A 70 -26.22 -49.08 -17.71
CA GLN A 70 -25.15 -50.07 -17.56
C GLN A 70 -23.95 -49.49 -16.80
N SER A 71 -23.30 -50.33 -15.99
CA SER A 71 -22.12 -49.99 -15.17
C SER A 71 -20.77 -50.17 -15.92
N LEU A 72 -20.78 -50.19 -17.25
CA LEU A 72 -19.60 -50.49 -18.07
C LEU A 72 -18.87 -49.20 -18.43
N ILE A 73 -17.55 -49.15 -18.23
CA ILE A 73 -16.73 -48.04 -18.70
C ILE A 73 -16.56 -48.16 -20.22
N THR A 74 -17.15 -47.22 -20.95
CA THR A 74 -17.10 -47.12 -22.41
C THR A 74 -15.95 -46.23 -22.82
N TYR A 75 -15.08 -46.73 -23.72
CA TYR A 75 -13.95 -45.97 -24.26
C TYR A 75 -14.19 -45.65 -25.73
N LEU A 76 -14.30 -44.36 -26.05
CA LEU A 76 -14.41 -43.87 -27.42
C LEU A 76 -13.12 -43.18 -27.84
N ILE A 77 -12.69 -43.40 -29.08
CA ILE A 77 -11.47 -42.79 -29.59
C ILE A 77 -11.63 -42.20 -30.99
N PHE A 78 -11.12 -40.98 -31.16
CA PHE A 78 -10.80 -40.40 -32.48
C PHE A 78 -9.27 -40.37 -32.65
N ARG A 79 -8.76 -40.93 -33.76
CA ARG A 79 -7.33 -40.95 -34.10
C ARG A 79 -7.08 -40.32 -35.47
N ASP A 80 -5.97 -39.59 -35.59
CA ASP A 80 -5.32 -39.25 -36.88
C ASP A 80 -6.22 -38.55 -37.93
N GLN A 81 -7.23 -37.78 -37.51
CA GLN A 81 -8.11 -37.00 -38.42
C GLN A 81 -8.35 -35.58 -37.89
N PRO A 82 -8.41 -34.57 -38.78
CA PRO A 82 -8.86 -33.25 -38.40
C PRO A 82 -10.37 -33.29 -38.12
N LEU A 83 -10.78 -32.87 -36.92
CA LEU A 83 -12.21 -32.74 -36.58
C LEU A 83 -12.65 -31.34 -36.97
N GLN A 84 -13.52 -31.22 -37.96
CA GLN A 84 -14.12 -29.94 -38.35
C GLN A 84 -15.63 -30.10 -38.33
N TYR A 85 -16.25 -29.92 -37.17
CA TYR A 85 -17.69 -30.16 -36.97
C TYR A 85 -18.44 -28.88 -36.70
N ASN A 86 -19.70 -28.82 -37.14
CA ASN A 86 -20.57 -27.73 -36.77
C ASN A 86 -21.00 -27.87 -35.31
N SER A 87 -21.39 -29.07 -34.88
CA SER A 87 -21.57 -29.37 -33.47
C SER A 87 -21.11 -30.78 -33.12
N LEU A 88 -20.66 -30.97 -31.88
CA LEU A 88 -20.37 -32.25 -31.27
C LEU A 88 -21.06 -32.27 -29.90
N THR A 89 -22.10 -33.09 -29.77
CA THR A 89 -22.84 -33.27 -28.53
C THR A 89 -22.57 -34.66 -27.99
N PHE A 90 -22.11 -34.72 -26.75
CA PHE A 90 -21.87 -35.96 -26.02
C PHE A 90 -22.65 -35.94 -24.72
N ILE A 91 -23.50 -36.95 -24.54
CA ILE A 91 -24.33 -37.13 -23.35
C ILE A 91 -23.99 -38.49 -22.75
N GLY A 92 -23.35 -38.51 -21.58
CA GLY A 92 -23.10 -39.70 -20.80
C GLY A 92 -24.32 -40.12 -19.99
N SER A 93 -24.32 -41.36 -19.52
CA SER A 93 -25.35 -41.85 -18.59
C SER A 93 -25.26 -41.09 -17.26
N PRO A 94 -26.38 -40.56 -16.72
CA PRO A 94 -26.39 -39.97 -15.38
C PRO A 94 -26.14 -41.09 -14.38
N GLY A 95 -24.90 -41.19 -13.87
CA GLY A 95 -24.52 -42.20 -12.89
C GLY A 95 -25.50 -42.26 -11.71
N ILE A 96 -25.68 -43.46 -11.13
CA ILE A 96 -26.65 -43.72 -10.06
C ILE A 96 -26.27 -42.98 -8.75
N ASP A 97 -25.01 -42.57 -8.60
CA ASP A 97 -24.52 -41.80 -7.45
C ASP A 97 -23.70 -40.56 -7.87
N LYS A 98 -23.91 -39.43 -7.17
CA LYS A 98 -23.21 -38.14 -7.39
C LYS A 98 -21.68 -38.20 -7.28
N TYR A 99 -21.12 -39.31 -6.81
CA TYR A 99 -19.68 -39.48 -6.57
C TYR A 99 -19.10 -40.75 -7.23
N GLN A 100 -19.88 -41.53 -7.99
CA GLN A 100 -19.38 -42.75 -8.63
C GLN A 100 -19.25 -42.59 -10.15
N GLN A 101 -17.99 -42.56 -10.57
CA GLN A 101 -17.40 -42.95 -11.86
C GLN A 101 -18.22 -42.67 -13.13
N TYR A 102 -17.69 -41.80 -13.98
CA TYR A 102 -18.08 -41.68 -15.37
C TYR A 102 -17.94 -43.02 -16.09
N PHE A 103 -19.07 -43.63 -16.44
CA PHE A 103 -19.11 -44.85 -17.26
C PHE A 103 -18.71 -44.58 -18.72
N THR A 104 -18.34 -43.36 -19.08
CA THR A 104 -17.89 -43.06 -20.44
C THR A 104 -16.68 -42.15 -20.41
N THR A 105 -15.61 -42.61 -21.08
CA THR A 105 -14.41 -41.84 -21.36
C THR A 105 -14.33 -41.59 -22.87
N PHE A 106 -14.29 -40.33 -23.25
CA PHE A 106 -14.02 -39.92 -24.63
C PHE A 106 -12.59 -39.42 -24.72
N THR A 107 -11.79 -40.06 -25.56
CA THR A 107 -10.39 -39.71 -25.75
C THR A 107 -10.14 -39.25 -27.18
N ILE A 108 -9.56 -38.08 -27.33
CA ILE A 108 -9.00 -37.63 -28.61
C ILE A 108 -7.50 -37.92 -28.57
N GLN A 109 -6.99 -38.66 -29.57
CA GLN A 109 -5.56 -38.94 -29.73
C GLN A 109 -5.09 -38.51 -31.12
N ASN A 110 -3.88 -37.94 -31.22
CA ASN A 110 -3.15 -37.71 -32.48
C ASN A 110 -3.92 -36.93 -33.57
N SER A 111 -4.87 -36.07 -33.20
CA SER A 111 -5.69 -35.32 -34.15
C SER A 111 -5.06 -33.96 -34.39
N SER A 112 -4.88 -33.58 -35.66
CA SER A 112 -4.04 -32.43 -36.02
C SER A 112 -4.77 -31.09 -35.91
N ILE A 113 -6.05 -30.94 -36.23
CA ILE A 113 -6.78 -29.68 -35.94
C ILE A 113 -8.20 -30.03 -35.59
N ILE A 114 -8.68 -29.51 -34.47
CA ILE A 114 -10.08 -29.63 -34.07
C ILE A 114 -10.69 -28.24 -34.09
N ASN A 115 -11.55 -27.98 -35.07
CA ASN A 115 -12.39 -26.80 -35.09
C ASN A 115 -13.84 -27.24 -34.88
N ILE A 116 -14.41 -26.92 -33.72
CA ILE A 116 -15.78 -27.26 -33.37
C ILE A 116 -16.52 -25.96 -33.07
N ASN A 117 -17.61 -25.66 -33.78
CA ASN A 117 -18.38 -24.47 -33.43
C ASN A 117 -19.04 -24.69 -32.06
N ASN A 118 -19.81 -25.77 -31.88
CA ASN A 118 -20.48 -26.06 -30.60
C ASN A 118 -20.06 -27.41 -30.03
N LEU A 119 -19.36 -27.42 -28.89
CA LEU A 119 -19.01 -28.64 -28.15
C LEU A 119 -19.85 -28.70 -26.86
N ASN A 120 -20.72 -29.71 -26.74
CA ASN A 120 -21.55 -29.94 -25.56
C ASN A 120 -21.22 -31.29 -24.94
N ILE A 121 -20.81 -31.30 -23.67
CA ILE A 121 -20.38 -32.50 -22.94
C ILE A 121 -21.14 -32.58 -21.62
N THR A 122 -21.84 -33.68 -21.38
CA THR A 122 -22.58 -33.88 -20.12
C THR A 122 -22.30 -35.26 -19.53
N ASN A 123 -21.94 -35.35 -18.25
CA ASN A 123 -21.71 -36.61 -17.52
C ASN A 123 -20.62 -37.53 -18.11
N ILE A 124 -19.49 -36.99 -18.58
CA ILE A 124 -18.40 -37.77 -19.23
C ILE A 124 -17.04 -37.44 -18.63
N ASN A 125 -16.09 -38.38 -18.75
CA ASN A 125 -14.67 -38.11 -18.62
C ASN A 125 -14.07 -37.78 -19.99
N PHE A 126 -13.77 -36.51 -20.23
CA PHE A 126 -13.25 -36.00 -21.50
C PHE A 126 -11.73 -35.81 -21.41
N LEU A 127 -10.98 -36.60 -22.19
CA LEU A 127 -9.52 -36.61 -22.18
C LEU A 127 -8.98 -36.21 -23.56
N ILE A 128 -8.10 -35.21 -23.59
CA ILE A 128 -7.35 -34.87 -24.81
C ILE A 128 -5.86 -35.07 -24.55
N ASN A 129 -5.26 -35.98 -25.32
CA ASN A 129 -3.84 -36.28 -25.27
C ASN A 129 -3.22 -36.18 -26.68
N PRO A 130 -2.16 -35.39 -26.90
CA PRO A 130 -1.42 -35.38 -28.15
C PRO A 130 -0.64 -36.69 -28.33
N PRO A 131 -0.04 -36.91 -29.52
CA PRO A 131 0.79 -38.07 -29.74
C PRO A 131 1.94 -38.14 -28.75
N THR A 132 2.03 -39.26 -28.04
CA THR A 132 3.24 -39.68 -27.35
C THR A 132 4.29 -40.04 -28.41
N ASN A 133 4.93 -39.04 -29.00
CA ASN A 133 6.17 -39.27 -29.72
C ASN A 133 7.22 -39.70 -28.68
N SER A 134 7.35 -41.01 -28.48
CA SER A 134 8.29 -41.67 -27.58
C SER A 134 9.73 -41.59 -28.08
N LYS A 135 10.17 -40.40 -28.48
CA LYS A 135 11.58 -40.07 -28.69
C LYS A 135 11.83 -38.73 -28.00
N SER A 136 12.32 -38.85 -26.77
CA SER A 136 13.12 -37.85 -26.07
C SER A 136 13.91 -36.98 -27.06
N LEU A 137 13.38 -35.79 -27.34
CA LEU A 137 14.17 -34.68 -27.84
C LEU A 137 14.67 -33.98 -26.60
N THR A 138 15.93 -34.23 -26.26
CA THR A 138 16.69 -33.37 -25.35
C THR A 138 16.54 -31.93 -25.81
N SER A 139 15.84 -31.12 -25.01
CA SER A 139 15.67 -29.68 -25.17
C SER A 139 17.02 -28.99 -25.41
N PRO A 140 17.20 -28.21 -26.50
CA PRO A 140 18.24 -27.22 -26.53
C PRO A 140 17.77 -26.04 -25.68
N ARG A 141 18.25 -26.03 -24.44
CA ARG A 141 18.28 -24.90 -23.49
C ARG A 141 18.36 -23.56 -24.24
N SER A 142 17.24 -22.86 -24.37
CA SER A 142 17.17 -21.51 -24.91
C SER A 142 17.91 -20.57 -23.96
N LYS A 143 19.08 -20.09 -24.40
CA LYS A 143 19.76 -18.96 -23.77
C LYS A 143 18.87 -17.73 -23.89
N SER A 144 18.70 -17.06 -22.76
CA SER A 144 18.08 -15.75 -22.62
C SER A 144 18.62 -14.74 -23.65
N LEU A 145 17.72 -14.18 -24.45
CA LEU A 145 17.96 -12.94 -25.17
C LEU A 145 17.59 -11.77 -24.24
N LEU A 146 18.55 -11.38 -23.40
CA LEU A 146 18.60 -10.02 -22.87
C LEU A 146 19.28 -9.17 -23.94
N SER A 147 18.52 -8.27 -24.56
CA SER A 147 19.05 -7.22 -25.43
C SER A 147 19.48 -6.05 -24.56
N SER A 148 20.78 -5.76 -24.55
CA SER A 148 21.33 -4.49 -24.13
C SER A 148 21.86 -3.75 -25.35
N SER A 149 21.36 -2.53 -25.51
CA SER A 149 21.84 -1.51 -26.44
C SER A 149 23.07 -0.80 -25.88
N SER A 150 24.15 -0.68 -26.68
CA SER A 150 24.85 0.60 -26.99
C SER A 150 26.24 0.43 -27.65
N SER A 151 26.39 1.06 -28.82
CA SER A 151 27.56 1.78 -29.41
C SER A 151 29.00 1.21 -29.33
N SER A 152 29.67 1.02 -30.49
CA SER A 152 30.60 1.99 -31.10
C SER A 152 31.52 1.37 -32.19
N LEU A 153 31.67 2.11 -33.30
CA LEU A 153 32.76 2.21 -34.27
C LEU A 153 34.00 1.28 -34.12
N SER A 154 34.37 0.55 -35.18
CA SER A 154 35.48 0.92 -36.09
C SER A 154 35.94 -0.24 -37.01
N SER A 155 36.31 0.17 -38.22
CA SER A 155 37.01 -0.47 -39.32
C SER A 155 37.93 -1.67 -39.03
N SER A 156 37.91 -2.69 -39.92
CA SER A 156 39.02 -2.93 -40.86
C SER A 156 38.78 -4.15 -41.77
N SER A 157 39.17 -3.94 -43.03
CA SER A 157 39.39 -4.87 -44.12
C SER A 157 40.46 -5.93 -43.84
N SER A 158 40.33 -7.14 -44.40
CA SER A 158 41.21 -7.68 -45.47
C SER A 158 41.32 -9.22 -45.47
N SER A 159 40.90 -9.81 -46.60
CA SER A 159 41.54 -10.88 -47.39
C SER A 159 42.63 -11.78 -46.80
N SER A 160 42.48 -13.10 -47.01
CA SER A 160 43.43 -14.04 -47.70
C SER A 160 43.04 -15.50 -47.34
N SER A 161 42.60 -16.35 -48.28
CA SER A 161 43.39 -17.41 -48.96
C SER A 161 44.25 -18.24 -47.99
N SER A 162 44.21 -19.57 -47.91
CA SER A 162 44.29 -20.57 -49.00
C SER A 162 44.28 -22.00 -48.43
N SER A 163 43.91 -22.98 -49.27
CA SER A 163 44.44 -24.38 -49.37
C SER A 163 44.34 -25.30 -48.15
N SER A 164 43.99 -26.59 -48.24
CA SER A 164 43.98 -27.56 -49.34
C SER A 164 43.44 -28.91 -48.85
N SER A 165 42.79 -29.65 -49.76
CA SER A 165 42.78 -31.13 -49.94
C SER A 165 42.87 -32.03 -48.69
N SER A 166 41.99 -33.01 -48.51
CA SER A 166 41.98 -34.18 -49.41
C SER A 166 40.71 -35.02 -49.31
N SER A 167 40.44 -35.64 -50.45
CA SER A 167 39.40 -36.56 -50.85
C SER A 167 39.23 -37.82 -49.99
N SER A 168 37.98 -38.24 -49.80
CA SER A 168 37.62 -39.65 -50.03
C SER A 168 36.15 -39.79 -50.44
N SER A 169 35.98 -40.62 -51.45
CA SER A 169 34.81 -41.01 -52.22
C SER A 169 33.70 -41.70 -51.42
N SER A 170 32.44 -41.45 -51.76
CA SER A 170 31.43 -42.54 -51.90
C SER A 170 30.11 -42.05 -52.50
N SER A 171 29.76 -42.69 -53.62
CA SER A 171 28.41 -43.06 -54.08
C SER A 171 27.27 -42.05 -53.91
N SER A 172 26.90 -41.47 -55.06
CA SER A 172 25.57 -41.01 -55.40
C SER A 172 24.50 -42.08 -55.09
N SER A 173 23.69 -41.83 -54.07
CA SER A 173 22.33 -42.35 -53.99
C SER A 173 21.42 -41.17 -53.72
N SER A 174 20.63 -40.83 -54.72
CA SER A 174 19.52 -39.88 -54.62
C SER A 174 18.44 -40.49 -53.74
N SER A 175 18.54 -40.28 -52.43
CA SER A 175 17.40 -40.41 -51.53
C SER A 175 16.68 -39.07 -51.54
N SER A 176 15.57 -39.03 -52.28
CA SER A 176 14.47 -38.11 -52.01
C SER A 176 14.02 -38.32 -50.56
N SER A 177 14.63 -37.61 -49.62
CA SER A 177 14.04 -37.36 -48.32
C SER A 177 12.86 -36.44 -48.54
N SER A 178 11.70 -37.05 -48.80
CA SER A 178 10.42 -36.47 -48.44
C SER A 178 10.53 -36.08 -46.97
N SER A 179 10.85 -34.81 -46.73
CA SER A 179 10.64 -34.16 -45.45
C SER A 179 9.14 -34.20 -45.24
N SER A 180 8.67 -35.29 -44.63
CA SER A 180 7.40 -35.30 -43.94
C SER A 180 7.57 -34.28 -42.81
N SER A 181 7.25 -33.03 -43.11
CA SER A 181 6.88 -32.06 -42.08
C SER A 181 5.75 -32.71 -41.32
N SER A 182 6.10 -33.38 -40.22
CA SER A 182 5.15 -33.78 -39.21
C SER A 182 4.52 -32.47 -38.76
N LEU A 183 3.34 -32.19 -39.31
CA LEU A 183 2.40 -31.20 -38.83
C LEU A 183 2.02 -31.65 -37.42
N ASN A 184 2.92 -31.39 -36.46
CA ASN A 184 2.60 -31.30 -35.04
C ASN A 184 1.71 -30.10 -34.93
N ILE A 185 0.41 -30.33 -35.02
CA ILE A 185 -0.55 -29.29 -34.77
C ILE A 185 -1.22 -29.67 -33.46
N ASN A 186 -0.94 -28.84 -32.45
CA ASN A 186 -1.31 -29.01 -31.05
C ASN A 186 -2.43 -28.01 -30.69
N GLU A 187 -3.33 -27.67 -31.61
CA GLU A 187 -4.31 -26.59 -31.41
C GLU A 187 -5.77 -27.07 -31.56
N LEU A 188 -6.59 -26.80 -30.55
CA LEU A 188 -8.03 -27.04 -30.48
C LEU A 188 -8.76 -25.70 -30.44
N LYS A 189 -9.61 -25.41 -31.43
CA LYS A 189 -10.45 -24.20 -31.48
C LYS A 189 -11.90 -24.55 -31.28
N ILE A 190 -12.53 -23.92 -30.30
CA ILE A 190 -13.94 -24.11 -29.96
C ILE A 190 -14.63 -22.75 -29.93
N ASP A 191 -15.71 -22.58 -30.69
CA ASP A 191 -16.48 -21.32 -30.58
C ASP A 191 -17.26 -21.31 -29.26
N SER A 192 -18.06 -22.33 -28.98
CA SER A 192 -18.81 -22.46 -27.73
C SER A 192 -18.62 -23.83 -27.09
N PHE A 193 -18.11 -23.85 -25.86
CA PHE A 193 -17.94 -25.04 -25.03
C PHE A 193 -18.94 -25.03 -23.87
N PHE A 194 -19.81 -26.03 -23.84
CA PHE A 194 -20.76 -26.26 -22.76
C PHE A 194 -20.41 -27.59 -22.09
N SER A 195 -20.16 -27.54 -20.79
CA SER A 195 -19.92 -28.74 -19.99
C SER A 195 -20.81 -28.74 -18.77
N ASN A 196 -21.43 -29.88 -18.48
CA ASN A 196 -22.19 -30.08 -17.25
C ASN A 196 -21.79 -31.39 -16.57
N PHE A 197 -21.40 -31.32 -15.30
CA PHE A 197 -20.97 -32.46 -14.49
C PHE A 197 -19.96 -33.37 -15.21
N SER A 198 -18.96 -32.83 -15.92
CA SER A 198 -17.95 -33.63 -16.64
C SER A 198 -16.56 -33.43 -16.05
N ASN A 199 -15.74 -34.49 -16.04
CA ASN A 199 -14.32 -34.39 -15.75
C ASN A 199 -13.59 -34.07 -17.06
N ILE A 200 -12.83 -32.98 -17.07
CA ILE A 200 -12.09 -32.55 -18.25
C ILE A 200 -10.61 -32.61 -17.90
N GLN A 201 -9.87 -33.45 -18.62
CA GLN A 201 -8.42 -33.50 -18.52
C GLN A 201 -7.79 -33.16 -19.88
N ILE A 202 -6.91 -32.18 -19.86
CA ILE A 202 -6.24 -31.62 -21.03
C ILE A 202 -4.74 -31.71 -20.79
N ILE A 203 -3.99 -32.33 -21.70
CA ILE A 203 -2.54 -32.53 -21.53
C ILE A 203 -1.81 -32.12 -22.80
N ASN A 204 -0.76 -31.30 -22.69
CA ASN A 204 0.15 -30.90 -23.78
C ASN A 204 -0.55 -30.37 -25.07
N ILE A 205 -1.63 -29.58 -24.93
CA ILE A 205 -2.37 -29.02 -26.08
C ILE A 205 -2.75 -27.56 -25.85
N ASP A 206 -2.70 -26.76 -26.92
CA ASP A 206 -3.20 -25.39 -26.94
C ASP A 206 -4.69 -25.40 -27.27
N ILE A 207 -5.50 -24.78 -26.40
CA ILE A 207 -6.95 -24.68 -26.55
C ILE A 207 -7.33 -23.21 -26.64
N GLU A 208 -8.09 -22.86 -27.67
CA GLU A 208 -8.71 -21.56 -27.86
C GLU A 208 -10.23 -21.71 -27.81
N ILE A 209 -10.89 -21.03 -26.86
CA ILE A 209 -12.33 -21.06 -26.67
C ILE A 209 -12.89 -19.63 -26.75
N ASN A 210 -13.91 -19.37 -27.57
CA ASN A 210 -14.57 -18.06 -27.54
C ASN A 210 -15.49 -17.94 -26.31
N TYR A 211 -16.36 -18.93 -26.10
CA TYR A 211 -17.30 -19.00 -24.98
C TYR A 211 -17.18 -20.29 -24.20
N LEU A 212 -16.93 -20.18 -22.89
CA LEU A 212 -16.82 -21.33 -21.98
C LEU A 212 -17.91 -21.27 -20.91
N ASN A 213 -18.81 -22.25 -20.90
CA ASN A 213 -19.78 -22.42 -19.83
C ASN A 213 -19.63 -23.83 -19.24
N GLN A 214 -19.04 -23.90 -18.04
CA GLN A 214 -18.82 -25.15 -17.34
C GLN A 214 -19.54 -25.13 -16.01
N ASN A 215 -20.51 -26.03 -15.85
CA ASN A 215 -21.26 -26.21 -14.62
C ASN A 215 -20.91 -27.55 -13.97
N GLY A 216 -20.88 -27.57 -12.64
CA GLY A 216 -20.64 -28.76 -11.84
C GLY A 216 -19.61 -28.56 -10.73
N TYR A 217 -19.34 -29.66 -10.01
CA TYR A 217 -18.42 -29.70 -8.86
C TYR A 217 -17.14 -30.49 -9.13
N ILE A 218 -17.00 -31.03 -10.35
CA ILE A 218 -15.86 -31.87 -10.71
C ILE A 218 -14.82 -30.99 -11.40
N PRO A 219 -13.56 -31.01 -10.92
CA PRO A 219 -12.57 -30.07 -11.39
C PRO A 219 -12.13 -30.37 -12.82
N THR A 220 -11.74 -29.30 -13.53
CA THR A 220 -10.99 -29.40 -14.78
C THR A 220 -9.50 -29.41 -14.47
N ILE A 221 -8.77 -30.35 -15.05
CA ILE A 221 -7.32 -30.50 -14.87
C ILE A 221 -6.65 -30.21 -16.22
N ILE A 222 -5.71 -29.27 -16.22
CA ILE A 222 -4.91 -28.92 -17.40
C ILE A 222 -3.44 -29.09 -17.03
N GLU A 223 -2.72 -29.96 -17.75
CA GLU A 223 -1.38 -30.43 -17.40
C GLU A 223 -0.39 -30.30 -18.56
N GLY A 224 0.91 -30.34 -18.25
CA GLY A 224 1.99 -30.39 -19.24
C GLY A 224 2.36 -29.03 -19.83
N GLU A 225 2.56 -28.95 -21.15
CA GLU A 225 2.84 -27.71 -21.91
C GLU A 225 1.56 -27.13 -22.56
N SER A 226 0.40 -27.29 -21.91
CA SER A 226 -0.89 -26.83 -22.45
C SER A 226 -1.08 -25.33 -22.33
N THR A 227 -1.75 -24.72 -23.30
CA THR A 227 -2.22 -23.33 -23.24
C THR A 227 -3.74 -23.31 -23.24
N LEU A 228 -4.38 -22.42 -22.45
CA LEU A 228 -5.82 -22.17 -22.51
C LEU A 228 -6.08 -20.69 -22.79
N THR A 229 -6.69 -20.39 -23.92
CA THR A 229 -7.12 -19.04 -24.28
C THR A 229 -8.64 -18.94 -24.28
N ILE A 230 -9.20 -17.99 -23.53
CA ILE A 230 -10.63 -17.66 -23.53
C ILE A 230 -10.79 -16.29 -24.18
N LYS A 231 -11.51 -16.16 -25.30
CA LYS A 231 -11.52 -14.92 -26.10
C LYS A 231 -12.66 -13.94 -25.87
N ARG A 232 -13.83 -14.42 -25.43
CA ARG A 232 -15.02 -13.56 -25.30
C ARG A 232 -15.57 -13.52 -23.88
N GLY A 233 -15.86 -14.67 -23.28
CA GLY A 233 -16.39 -14.73 -21.92
C GLY A 233 -16.51 -16.16 -21.39
N ALA A 234 -16.60 -16.29 -20.07
CA ALA A 234 -16.78 -17.59 -19.44
C ALA A 234 -17.60 -17.55 -18.14
N ASN A 235 -18.28 -18.65 -17.85
CA ASN A 235 -18.89 -18.92 -16.56
C ASN A 235 -18.53 -20.35 -16.14
N ILE A 236 -17.69 -20.47 -15.12
CA ILE A 236 -17.09 -21.74 -14.70
C ILE A 236 -17.40 -21.92 -13.22
N THR A 237 -18.34 -22.80 -12.88
CA THR A 237 -18.72 -23.07 -11.49
C THR A 237 -17.88 -24.17 -10.84
N SER A 238 -17.10 -24.91 -11.64
CA SER A 238 -16.19 -25.94 -11.16
C SER A 238 -14.80 -25.37 -10.88
N ASP A 239 -13.99 -26.09 -10.13
CA ASP A 239 -12.60 -25.72 -9.89
C ASP A 239 -11.74 -25.98 -11.14
N ILE A 240 -10.75 -25.12 -11.39
CA ILE A 240 -9.74 -25.35 -12.44
C ILE A 240 -8.37 -25.51 -11.79
N PHE A 241 -7.72 -26.64 -12.06
CA PHE A 241 -6.34 -26.92 -11.71
C PHE A 241 -5.47 -26.89 -12.97
N PHE A 242 -4.75 -25.79 -13.17
CA PHE A 242 -3.79 -25.62 -14.24
C PHE A 242 -2.37 -25.92 -13.73
N LYS A 243 -2.01 -27.21 -13.82
CA LYS A 243 -0.72 -27.79 -13.47
C LYS A 243 0.18 -27.89 -14.71
N SER A 244 0.23 -26.79 -15.44
CA SER A 244 0.93 -26.70 -16.72
C SER A 244 1.95 -25.57 -16.65
N ILE A 245 3.09 -25.77 -17.32
CA ILE A 245 4.09 -24.71 -17.52
C ILE A 245 3.71 -23.75 -18.66
N GLY A 246 2.58 -23.98 -19.32
CA GLY A 246 2.03 -23.10 -20.34
C GLY A 246 1.30 -21.89 -19.75
N ILE A 247 0.40 -21.30 -20.55
CA ILE A 247 -0.24 -20.03 -20.23
C ILE A 247 -1.77 -20.19 -20.21
N ILE A 248 -2.43 -19.59 -19.23
CA ILE A 248 -3.85 -19.23 -19.34
C ILE A 248 -3.94 -17.78 -19.81
N GLN A 249 -4.64 -17.54 -20.91
CA GLN A 249 -4.86 -16.22 -21.48
C GLN A 249 -6.36 -15.91 -21.49
N LEU A 250 -6.73 -14.83 -20.81
CA LEU A 250 -8.11 -14.37 -20.67
C LEU A 250 -8.29 -13.07 -21.44
N GLU A 251 -9.01 -13.13 -22.55
CA GLU A 251 -9.34 -12.00 -23.40
C GLU A 251 -10.86 -11.79 -23.44
N GLY A 252 -11.26 -10.62 -23.93
CA GLY A 252 -12.64 -10.36 -24.26
C GLY A 252 -13.34 -9.36 -23.37
N GLU A 253 -14.48 -8.88 -23.87
CA GLU A 253 -15.27 -7.82 -23.27
C GLU A 253 -16.32 -8.32 -22.28
N LEU A 254 -16.72 -9.59 -22.38
CA LEU A 254 -17.71 -10.17 -21.48
C LEU A 254 -17.03 -10.67 -20.19
N PRO A 255 -17.78 -10.72 -19.08
CA PRO A 255 -17.23 -11.23 -17.82
C PRO A 255 -16.72 -12.66 -17.94
N ILE A 256 -15.61 -12.93 -17.27
CA ILE A 256 -15.07 -14.26 -17.07
C ILE A 256 -15.18 -14.57 -15.57
N ILE A 257 -16.02 -15.52 -15.22
CA ILE A 257 -16.31 -15.87 -13.83
C ILE A 257 -15.76 -17.26 -13.53
N PHE A 258 -14.86 -17.34 -12.55
CA PHE A 258 -14.37 -18.60 -11.98
C PHE A 258 -14.96 -18.80 -10.58
N ASN A 259 -15.32 -20.04 -10.27
CA ASN A 259 -15.52 -20.46 -8.89
C ASN A 259 -14.18 -20.39 -8.14
N SER A 260 -13.29 -21.36 -8.39
CA SER A 260 -11.91 -21.32 -7.94
C SER A 260 -10.94 -21.54 -9.10
N LEU A 261 -9.73 -21.03 -8.96
CA LEU A 261 -8.68 -21.10 -9.97
C LEU A 261 -7.33 -21.35 -9.31
N SER A 262 -6.66 -22.44 -9.68
CA SER A 262 -5.31 -22.77 -9.23
C SER A 262 -4.38 -22.86 -10.44
N VAL A 263 -3.44 -21.93 -10.57
CA VAL A 263 -2.53 -21.81 -11.71
C VAL A 263 -1.09 -21.92 -11.25
N GLU A 264 -0.41 -23.01 -11.61
CA GLU A 264 1.03 -23.19 -11.36
C GLU A 264 1.90 -22.51 -12.43
N GLY A 265 1.33 -22.20 -13.61
CA GLY A 265 2.00 -21.49 -14.70
C GLY A 265 1.71 -19.99 -14.74
N ASP A 266 1.66 -19.45 -15.96
CA ASP A 266 1.38 -18.03 -16.22
C ASP A 266 -0.12 -17.77 -16.43
N LEU A 267 -0.68 -16.78 -15.73
CA LEU A 267 -2.01 -16.23 -16.02
C LEU A 267 -1.87 -14.82 -16.62
N ARG A 268 -2.36 -14.64 -17.84
CA ARG A 268 -2.41 -13.36 -18.55
C ARG A 268 -3.84 -12.89 -18.72
N ILE A 269 -4.12 -11.68 -18.24
CA ILE A 269 -5.46 -11.10 -18.30
C ILE A 269 -5.42 -9.86 -19.17
N PHE A 270 -6.12 -9.93 -20.30
CA PHE A 270 -6.47 -8.82 -21.18
C PHE A 270 -7.96 -8.45 -21.04
N SER A 271 -8.74 -9.32 -20.39
CA SER A 271 -10.18 -9.11 -20.17
C SER A 271 -10.43 -7.98 -19.18
N LYS A 272 -11.48 -7.20 -19.45
CA LYS A 272 -11.88 -6.07 -18.62
C LYS A 272 -12.52 -6.48 -17.30
N ASN A 273 -13.00 -7.71 -17.14
CA ASN A 273 -13.71 -8.13 -15.93
C ASN A 273 -13.55 -9.64 -15.69
N VAL A 274 -12.58 -10.01 -14.87
CA VAL A 274 -12.44 -11.36 -14.32
C VAL A 274 -12.94 -11.37 -12.87
N LEU A 275 -13.79 -12.31 -12.51
CA LEU A 275 -14.31 -12.47 -11.14
C LEU A 275 -13.96 -13.86 -10.60
N ILE A 276 -13.34 -13.90 -9.43
CA ILE A 276 -13.02 -15.14 -8.71
C ILE A 276 -13.81 -15.18 -7.40
N LEU A 277 -14.58 -16.25 -7.20
CA LEU A 277 -15.58 -16.34 -6.13
C LEU A 277 -15.06 -17.07 -4.88
N GLU A 278 -14.25 -18.11 -5.04
CA GLU A 278 -13.77 -19.03 -4.01
C GLU A 278 -12.24 -19.00 -3.92
N PRO A 279 -11.63 -19.53 -2.83
CA PRO A 279 -10.20 -19.43 -2.62
C PRO A 279 -9.37 -19.95 -3.79
N SER A 280 -8.33 -19.20 -4.18
CA SER A 280 -7.58 -19.44 -5.43
C SER A 280 -6.09 -19.18 -5.25
N TYR A 281 -5.27 -19.78 -6.12
CA TYR A 281 -3.82 -19.64 -6.12
C TYR A 281 -3.32 -19.34 -7.53
N LEU A 282 -2.50 -18.30 -7.67
CA LEU A 282 -1.93 -17.85 -8.92
C LEU A 282 -0.41 -17.76 -8.76
N ASN A 283 0.34 -18.54 -9.54
CA ASN A 283 1.80 -18.45 -9.50
C ASN A 283 2.27 -17.12 -10.13
N ASN A 284 2.14 -16.96 -11.45
CA ASN A 284 2.52 -15.72 -12.15
C ASN A 284 1.28 -14.99 -12.69
N LEU A 285 1.13 -13.71 -12.32
CA LEU A 285 0.05 -12.85 -12.83
C LEU A 285 0.58 -11.72 -13.74
N TYR A 286 -0.05 -11.58 -14.90
CA TYR A 286 0.10 -10.44 -15.81
C TYR A 286 -1.27 -9.79 -16.03
N LEU A 287 -1.42 -8.54 -15.61
CA LEU A 287 -2.58 -7.70 -15.91
C LEU A 287 -2.22 -6.71 -17.00
N MET A 288 -2.91 -6.79 -18.13
CA MET A 288 -2.63 -6.00 -19.34
C MET A 288 -3.84 -5.19 -19.79
N ASP A 289 -3.63 -4.13 -20.56
CA ASP A 289 -4.67 -3.41 -21.31
C ASP A 289 -5.85 -2.84 -20.49
N ASN A 290 -5.60 -2.31 -19.27
CA ASN A 290 -6.64 -1.86 -18.32
C ASN A 290 -7.59 -3.00 -17.89
N SER A 291 -7.04 -4.19 -17.72
CA SER A 291 -7.78 -5.35 -17.21
C SER A 291 -8.16 -5.18 -15.75
N LYS A 292 -9.20 -5.91 -15.32
CA LYS A 292 -9.63 -5.93 -13.93
C LYS A 292 -9.86 -7.36 -13.48
N ILE A 293 -9.33 -7.67 -12.30
CA ILE A 293 -9.62 -8.91 -11.59
C ILE A 293 -10.27 -8.56 -10.23
N SER A 294 -11.47 -9.07 -9.99
CA SER A 294 -12.23 -8.85 -8.75
C SER A 294 -12.30 -10.14 -7.93
N LEU A 295 -12.05 -10.04 -6.62
CA LEU A 295 -11.88 -11.19 -5.73
C LEU A 295 -12.89 -11.12 -4.58
N LYS A 296 -13.69 -12.16 -4.35
CA LYS A 296 -14.59 -12.24 -3.17
C LYS A 296 -14.06 -13.06 -2.00
N SER A 297 -13.04 -13.86 -2.26
CA SER A 297 -12.46 -14.85 -1.35
C SER A 297 -10.96 -14.55 -1.13
N GLN A 298 -10.25 -15.48 -0.50
CA GLN A 298 -8.80 -15.43 -0.41
C GLN A 298 -8.14 -15.81 -1.75
N ILE A 299 -7.24 -14.97 -2.27
CA ILE A 299 -6.35 -15.32 -3.37
C ILE A 299 -4.91 -15.13 -2.94
N THR A 300 -4.11 -16.16 -3.18
CA THR A 300 -2.66 -16.09 -3.07
C THR A 300 -2.06 -15.88 -4.45
N ILE A 301 -1.25 -14.84 -4.59
CA ILE A 301 -0.45 -14.55 -5.78
C ILE A 301 1.01 -14.68 -5.38
N GLU A 302 1.74 -15.62 -5.97
CA GLU A 302 3.16 -15.80 -5.69
C GLU A 302 3.95 -14.65 -6.32
N THR A 303 3.85 -14.45 -7.63
CA THR A 303 4.57 -13.40 -8.35
C THR A 303 3.64 -12.56 -9.22
N VAL A 304 3.63 -11.24 -8.99
CA VAL A 304 3.09 -10.28 -9.96
C VAL A 304 4.21 -9.89 -10.89
N VAL A 305 4.12 -10.29 -12.15
CA VAL A 305 5.16 -10.00 -13.13
C VAL A 305 4.92 -8.65 -13.79
N ASN A 306 3.66 -8.31 -14.08
CA ASN A 306 3.30 -7.03 -14.68
C ASN A 306 1.86 -6.60 -14.31
N ILE A 307 1.68 -5.31 -14.06
CA ILE A 307 0.37 -4.64 -14.01
C ILE A 307 0.48 -3.38 -14.88
N ASP A 308 -0.09 -3.43 -16.07
CA ASP A 308 -0.14 -2.27 -16.95
C ASP A 308 -0.93 -1.14 -16.31
N GLN A 309 -0.54 0.10 -16.62
CA GLN A 309 -1.22 1.30 -16.13
C GLN A 309 -2.74 1.21 -16.37
N GLY A 310 -3.53 1.45 -15.32
CA GLY A 310 -4.99 1.41 -15.35
C GLY A 310 -5.59 0.02 -15.14
N SER A 311 -4.78 -1.03 -15.03
CA SER A 311 -5.24 -2.36 -14.64
C SER A 311 -5.36 -2.49 -13.13
N ILE A 312 -6.39 -3.20 -12.63
CA ILE A 312 -6.77 -3.16 -11.22
C ILE A 312 -7.02 -4.57 -10.67
N ILE A 313 -6.47 -4.84 -9.48
CA ILE A 313 -6.87 -5.94 -8.60
C ILE A 313 -7.82 -5.37 -7.55
N GLU A 314 -9.08 -5.77 -7.62
CA GLU A 314 -10.12 -5.33 -6.69
C GLU A 314 -10.45 -6.44 -5.69
N VAL A 315 -10.19 -6.20 -4.41
CA VAL A 315 -10.55 -7.11 -3.33
C VAL A 315 -11.90 -6.67 -2.75
N LEU A 316 -12.94 -7.45 -3.03
CA LEU A 316 -14.31 -7.20 -2.60
C LEU A 316 -14.51 -7.55 -1.12
N ASN A 317 -15.65 -7.13 -0.56
CA ASN A 317 -15.95 -7.17 0.88
C ASN A 317 -15.59 -8.51 1.56
N GLY A 318 -14.64 -8.47 2.50
CA GLY A 318 -14.17 -9.65 3.24
C GLY A 318 -13.16 -10.54 2.50
N GLY A 319 -12.82 -10.22 1.26
CA GLY A 319 -11.79 -10.90 0.49
C GLY A 319 -10.39 -10.66 1.04
N ILE A 320 -9.47 -11.58 0.74
CA ILE A 320 -8.09 -11.54 1.20
C ILE A 320 -7.17 -11.65 0.00
N LEU A 321 -6.26 -10.70 -0.19
CA LEU A 321 -5.21 -10.78 -1.17
C LEU A 321 -3.89 -11.06 -0.46
N VAL A 322 -3.23 -12.18 -0.78
CA VAL A 322 -1.92 -12.56 -0.25
C VAL A 322 -0.89 -12.46 -1.37
N TYR A 323 0.11 -11.59 -1.21
CA TYR A 323 1.30 -11.57 -2.06
C TYR A 323 2.45 -12.32 -1.40
N ASP A 324 2.84 -13.44 -1.99
CA ASP A 324 3.88 -14.34 -1.49
C ASP A 324 5.15 -14.29 -2.36
N ASN A 325 5.53 -13.10 -2.81
CA ASN A 325 6.65 -12.95 -3.74
C ASN A 325 7.99 -13.13 -3.02
N GLN A 326 8.69 -14.22 -3.30
CA GLN A 326 10.03 -14.50 -2.76
C GLN A 326 11.14 -13.72 -3.47
N LEU A 327 10.86 -13.05 -4.60
CA LEU A 327 11.86 -12.28 -5.35
C LEU A 327 11.91 -10.82 -4.86
N PHE A 328 12.61 -10.64 -3.74
CA PHE A 328 12.91 -9.33 -3.16
C PHE A 328 13.95 -8.57 -3.99
N ASN A 329 13.50 -7.58 -4.78
CA ASN A 329 14.40 -6.63 -5.44
C ASN A 329 14.28 -5.19 -4.90
N GLY A 330 13.62 -4.97 -3.77
CA GLY A 330 13.58 -3.68 -3.05
C GLY A 330 12.84 -2.53 -3.76
N ASN A 331 12.37 -2.72 -4.99
CA ASN A 331 11.71 -1.70 -5.82
C ASN A 331 10.26 -2.08 -6.19
N ASN A 332 9.63 -2.99 -5.45
CA ASN A 332 8.26 -3.36 -5.72
C ASN A 332 7.32 -2.30 -5.13
N HIS A 333 6.65 -1.56 -6.01
CA HIS A 333 5.66 -0.53 -5.64
C HIS A 333 4.26 -1.12 -5.75
N LEU A 334 3.51 -1.07 -4.64
CA LEU A 334 2.07 -1.35 -4.64
C LEU A 334 1.34 -0.04 -4.36
N SER A 335 0.50 0.38 -5.32
CA SER A 335 -0.28 1.60 -5.19
C SER A 335 -1.77 1.33 -5.26
N SER A 336 -2.57 2.28 -4.75
CA SER A 336 -4.04 2.27 -4.89
C SER A 336 -4.52 2.31 -6.34
N ASP A 337 -3.66 2.70 -7.29
CA ASP A 337 -3.99 2.72 -8.71
C ASP A 337 -4.10 1.29 -9.27
N ASN A 338 -3.35 0.35 -8.68
CA ASN A 338 -3.29 -1.04 -9.10
C ASN A 338 -4.06 -1.98 -8.17
N ILE A 339 -4.22 -1.62 -6.89
CA ILE A 339 -4.92 -2.45 -5.90
C ILE A 339 -6.00 -1.63 -5.21
N GLN A 340 -7.24 -2.09 -5.35
CA GLN A 340 -8.41 -1.51 -4.69
C GLN A 340 -8.93 -2.46 -3.62
N LEU A 341 -8.79 -2.04 -2.37
CA LEU A 341 -9.28 -2.75 -1.20
C LEU A 341 -10.63 -2.15 -0.78
N ASN A 342 -11.71 -2.92 -0.87
CA ASN A 342 -13.06 -2.54 -0.42
C ASN A 342 -13.24 -2.83 1.09
N ASN A 343 -14.39 -2.44 1.66
CA ASN A 343 -14.62 -2.54 3.10
C ASN A 343 -14.41 -3.95 3.66
N GLY A 344 -13.57 -4.04 4.70
CA GLY A 344 -13.26 -5.29 5.39
C GLY A 344 -12.38 -6.25 4.59
N SER A 345 -11.81 -5.79 3.47
CA SER A 345 -10.78 -6.57 2.75
C SER A 345 -9.43 -6.47 3.45
N LEU A 346 -8.62 -7.50 3.22
CA LEU A 346 -7.28 -7.63 3.79
C LEU A 346 -6.25 -7.80 2.68
N LEU A 347 -5.15 -7.05 2.80
CA LEU A 347 -3.94 -7.22 2.00
C LEU A 347 -2.86 -7.79 2.91
N SER A 348 -2.33 -8.97 2.58
CA SER A 348 -1.18 -9.56 3.24
C SER A 348 -0.02 -9.60 2.27
N ILE A 349 1.10 -8.99 2.65
CA ILE A 349 2.31 -8.93 1.83
C ILE A 349 3.51 -9.38 2.64
N GLN A 350 4.55 -9.85 1.96
CA GLN A 350 5.88 -9.89 2.56
C GLN A 350 6.43 -8.47 2.71
N SER A 351 7.42 -8.28 3.58
CA SER A 351 8.14 -7.01 3.77
C SER A 351 8.84 -6.51 2.50
N GLY A 352 9.47 -5.33 2.49
CA GLY A 352 10.28 -4.86 1.36
C GLY A 352 9.51 -4.17 0.22
N TYR A 353 8.20 -3.95 0.39
CA TYR A 353 7.40 -3.18 -0.56
C TYR A 353 7.36 -1.70 -0.20
N THR A 354 7.22 -0.87 -1.22
CA THR A 354 6.77 0.52 -1.08
C THR A 354 5.27 0.59 -1.32
N LEU A 355 4.52 1.04 -0.32
CA LEU A 355 3.06 1.14 -0.34
C LEU A 355 2.61 2.60 -0.49
N GLN A 356 1.69 2.85 -1.42
CA GLN A 356 1.09 4.17 -1.62
C GLN A 356 -0.43 4.05 -1.81
N PHE A 357 -1.22 4.42 -0.80
CA PHE A 357 -2.68 4.37 -0.89
C PHE A 357 -3.29 5.77 -0.77
N ASN A 358 -3.92 6.25 -1.85
CA ASN A 358 -4.40 7.64 -1.94
C ASN A 358 -5.93 7.79 -1.92
N SER A 359 -6.69 6.72 -1.68
CA SER A 359 -8.16 6.75 -1.81
C SER A 359 -8.88 6.63 -0.46
N ASP A 360 -9.76 7.58 -0.18
CA ASP A 360 -10.51 7.74 1.07
C ASP A 360 -11.53 6.64 1.40
N SER A 361 -11.73 5.66 0.52
CA SER A 361 -13.04 5.02 0.46
C SER A 361 -13.32 3.87 1.43
N PHE A 362 -12.35 3.21 2.07
CA PHE A 362 -12.66 1.99 2.84
C PHE A 362 -11.72 1.70 4.03
N SER A 363 -12.22 0.94 5.02
CA SER A 363 -11.40 0.35 6.10
C SER A 363 -10.55 -0.78 5.53
N ARG A 364 -9.24 -0.66 5.63
CA ARG A 364 -8.28 -1.53 4.93
C ARG A 364 -7.26 -2.06 5.92
N ILE A 365 -7.16 -3.38 6.02
CA ILE A 365 -6.14 -4.02 6.85
C ILE A 365 -4.99 -4.43 5.93
N CYS A 366 -3.81 -3.90 6.20
CA CYS A 366 -2.56 -4.33 5.56
C CYS A 366 -1.69 -5.05 6.59
N ILE A 367 -1.32 -6.29 6.29
CA ILE A 367 -0.40 -7.10 7.09
C ILE A 367 0.92 -7.23 6.34
N ILE A 368 1.99 -6.73 6.95
CA ILE A 368 3.36 -6.90 6.47
C ILE A 368 4.01 -8.02 7.27
N ASN A 369 4.26 -9.13 6.58
CA ASN A 369 4.92 -10.31 7.11
C ASN A 369 6.43 -10.22 6.90
N TYR A 370 7.22 -10.91 7.74
CA TYR A 370 8.69 -10.99 7.68
C TYR A 370 9.45 -9.74 8.12
N GLU A 371 10.78 -9.87 8.09
CA GLU A 371 11.73 -9.06 8.86
C GLU A 371 12.36 -7.88 8.12
N LEU A 372 12.13 -7.73 6.82
CA LEU A 372 12.76 -6.67 6.02
C LEU A 372 12.04 -5.32 6.22
N ASP A 373 12.73 -4.25 5.86
CA ASP A 373 12.18 -2.90 5.99
C ASP A 373 11.18 -2.63 4.87
N SER A 374 10.00 -2.12 5.23
CA SER A 374 8.94 -1.72 4.28
C SER A 374 8.72 -0.22 4.34
N TYR A 375 8.29 0.37 3.22
CA TYR A 375 8.11 1.82 3.11
C TYR A 375 6.64 2.14 2.85
N ILE A 376 6.08 3.11 3.57
CA ILE A 376 4.73 3.63 3.37
C ILE A 376 4.85 5.10 3.02
N VAL A 377 4.37 5.46 1.84
CA VAL A 377 4.62 6.77 1.23
C VAL A 377 3.29 7.38 0.82
N ASN A 378 3.10 8.67 1.09
CA ASN A 378 1.98 9.48 0.61
C ASN A 378 0.59 8.89 0.91
N SER A 379 0.46 8.05 1.94
CA SER A 379 -0.77 7.31 2.19
C SER A 379 -1.71 8.14 3.07
N ASN A 380 -2.70 8.79 2.47
CA ASN A 380 -3.68 9.63 3.16
C ASN A 380 -5.02 8.90 3.29
N VAL A 381 -5.06 7.88 4.15
CA VAL A 381 -6.25 7.04 4.35
C VAL A 381 -6.48 6.87 5.86
N PRO A 382 -7.32 7.71 6.49
CA PRO A 382 -7.48 7.73 7.95
C PRO A 382 -8.10 6.45 8.54
N ASN A 383 -8.64 5.56 7.71
CA ASN A 383 -9.17 4.25 8.11
C ASN A 383 -8.25 3.08 7.70
N PHE A 384 -7.00 3.37 7.33
CA PHE A 384 -6.00 2.35 7.04
C PHE A 384 -5.42 1.79 8.35
N GLU A 385 -5.46 0.47 8.47
CA GLU A 385 -4.88 -0.28 9.57
C GLU A 385 -3.65 -1.03 9.05
N LEU A 386 -2.49 -0.71 9.62
CA LEU A 386 -1.24 -1.38 9.33
C LEU A 386 -0.87 -2.29 10.49
N THR A 387 -0.62 -3.56 10.20
CA THR A 387 0.05 -4.49 11.13
C THR A 387 1.36 -4.93 10.51
N SER A 388 2.47 -4.77 11.23
CA SER A 388 3.79 -5.19 10.75
C SER A 388 4.53 -6.07 11.75
N LEU A 389 5.13 -7.14 11.22
CA LEU A 389 6.10 -7.98 11.93
C LEU A 389 7.56 -7.51 11.69
N GLY A 390 7.79 -6.68 10.67
CA GLY A 390 9.09 -6.12 10.28
C GLY A 390 9.22 -4.63 10.59
N SER A 391 10.36 -4.03 10.23
CA SER A 391 10.53 -2.57 10.36
C SER A 391 9.73 -1.83 9.29
N VAL A 392 9.27 -0.62 9.62
CA VAL A 392 8.49 0.20 8.70
C VAL A 392 9.00 1.63 8.73
N SER A 393 9.19 2.23 7.55
CA SER A 393 9.38 3.67 7.38
C SER A 393 8.10 4.29 6.83
N ILE A 394 7.62 5.36 7.44
CA ILE A 394 6.39 6.08 7.03
C ILE A 394 6.76 7.52 6.69
N THR A 395 6.27 7.99 5.54
CA THR A 395 6.55 9.35 5.03
C THR A 395 5.30 9.98 4.43
N SER A 396 5.08 11.27 4.70
CA SER A 396 4.00 12.09 4.10
C SER A 396 2.60 11.42 4.19
N SER A 397 2.26 10.78 5.31
CA SER A 397 1.09 9.88 5.43
C SER A 397 0.15 10.23 6.59
N ASN A 398 -1.14 9.96 6.41
CA ASN A 398 -2.18 10.01 7.43
C ASN A 398 -2.82 8.63 7.58
N ILE A 399 -2.52 7.95 8.69
CA ILE A 399 -2.85 6.55 8.93
C ILE A 399 -3.75 6.44 10.15
N GLY A 400 -4.74 5.57 10.07
CA GLY A 400 -5.65 5.27 11.18
C GLY A 400 -4.91 4.55 12.31
N ILE A 401 -4.54 3.30 12.08
CA ILE A 401 -3.95 2.45 13.12
C ILE A 401 -2.63 1.88 12.64
N VAL A 402 -1.61 1.94 13.48
CA VAL A 402 -0.32 1.28 13.26
C VAL A 402 -0.05 0.33 14.41
N TYR A 403 0.10 -0.96 14.11
CA TYR A 403 0.42 -2.02 15.06
C TYR A 403 1.76 -2.68 14.69
N MET A 404 2.75 -2.57 15.59
CA MET A 404 4.07 -3.21 15.43
C MET A 404 4.23 -4.27 16.52
N THR A 405 4.29 -5.55 16.16
CA THR A 405 4.27 -6.64 17.15
C THR A 405 5.63 -6.96 17.76
N MET A 406 6.71 -6.76 17.02
CA MET A 406 8.05 -7.23 17.37
C MET A 406 8.93 -6.13 17.99
N SER A 407 9.57 -6.44 19.12
CA SER A 407 10.28 -5.44 19.93
C SER A 407 11.66 -5.02 19.47
N LYS A 408 12.26 -5.73 18.51
CA LYS A 408 13.58 -5.39 17.93
C LYS A 408 13.49 -4.72 16.56
N ARG A 409 12.30 -4.26 16.19
CA ARG A 409 12.05 -3.59 14.92
C ARG A 409 12.04 -2.08 15.13
N LYS A 410 12.10 -1.34 14.03
CA LYS A 410 12.03 0.12 14.00
C LYS A 410 10.75 0.56 13.29
N LEU A 411 10.11 1.58 13.83
CA LEU A 411 9.15 2.40 13.13
C LEU A 411 9.79 3.78 12.92
N GLU A 412 10.04 4.16 11.67
CA GLU A 412 10.74 5.41 11.33
C GLU A 412 9.78 6.38 10.64
N ILE A 413 9.76 7.62 11.08
CA ILE A 413 8.98 8.70 10.48
C ILE A 413 9.96 9.67 9.83
N THR A 414 9.92 9.76 8.50
CA THR A 414 10.92 10.51 7.72
C THR A 414 10.40 11.85 7.19
N ASP A 415 9.08 12.11 7.30
CA ASP A 415 8.43 13.35 6.89
C ASP A 415 7.13 13.55 7.69
N SER A 416 6.35 14.59 7.40
CA SER A 416 5.11 14.91 8.10
C SER A 416 4.07 13.78 8.05
N CYS A 417 3.73 13.23 9.20
CA CYS A 417 2.80 12.13 9.35
C CYS A 417 1.78 12.40 10.46
N THR A 418 0.57 11.89 10.27
CA THR A 418 -0.45 11.79 11.33
C THR A 418 -0.80 10.33 11.51
N ILE A 419 -0.73 9.84 12.76
CA ILE A 419 -1.18 8.51 13.13
C ILE A 419 -2.26 8.68 14.19
N LYS A 420 -3.45 8.14 13.95
CA LYS A 420 -4.53 8.25 14.92
C LYS A 420 -4.26 7.38 16.16
N THR A 421 -3.94 6.10 15.97
CA THR A 421 -3.60 5.16 17.04
C THR A 421 -2.31 4.42 16.70
N LEU A 422 -1.32 4.51 17.59
CA LEU A 422 -0.07 3.75 17.47
C LEU A 422 0.01 2.72 18.60
N ASN A 423 0.23 1.44 18.30
CA ASN A 423 0.58 0.46 19.32
C ASN A 423 1.80 -0.32 18.84
N SER A 424 2.96 0.08 19.35
CA SER A 424 4.25 -0.41 18.90
C SER A 424 5.03 -1.05 20.04
N ASN A 425 5.43 -2.31 19.86
CA ASN A 425 6.49 -2.90 20.67
C ASN A 425 7.89 -2.51 20.15
N ALA A 426 7.97 -1.93 18.94
CA ALA A 426 9.20 -1.50 18.28
C ALA A 426 9.68 -0.12 18.76
N THR A 427 10.94 0.22 18.47
CA THR A 427 11.47 1.58 18.68
C THR A 427 10.89 2.52 17.63
N LEU A 428 10.25 3.60 18.07
CA LEU A 428 9.78 4.70 17.22
C LEU A 428 10.91 5.73 17.06
N THR A 429 11.17 6.18 15.83
CA THR A 429 12.11 7.26 15.54
C THR A 429 11.44 8.31 14.68
N VAL A 430 11.52 9.59 15.10
CA VAL A 430 11.08 10.74 14.30
C VAL A 430 12.31 11.50 13.83
N ASP A 431 12.54 11.51 12.51
CA ASP A 431 13.73 12.10 11.90
C ASP A 431 13.83 13.62 12.08
N PRO A 432 15.04 14.23 11.96
CA PRO A 432 15.26 15.65 12.23
C PRO A 432 14.37 16.64 11.45
N THR A 433 13.90 16.25 10.27
CA THR A 433 13.03 17.07 9.41
C THR A 433 11.58 16.61 9.41
N ALA A 434 11.27 15.54 10.13
CA ALA A 434 9.95 14.94 10.16
C ALA A 434 9.08 15.55 11.26
N SER A 435 7.77 15.42 11.08
CA SER A 435 6.79 15.71 12.14
C SER A 435 5.84 14.53 12.29
N LEU A 436 5.57 14.12 13.53
CA LEU A 436 4.58 13.08 13.83
C LEU A 436 3.50 13.68 14.73
N THR A 437 2.23 13.50 14.35
CA THR A 437 1.08 13.81 15.21
C THR A 437 0.37 12.53 15.62
N LEU A 438 0.24 12.30 16.92
CA LEU A 438 -0.51 11.19 17.53
C LEU A 438 -1.83 11.74 18.09
N LEU A 439 -2.97 11.26 17.56
CA LEU A 439 -4.29 11.84 17.89
C LEU A 439 -4.97 11.19 19.09
N ASP A 440 -4.92 9.86 19.17
CA ASP A 440 -5.57 9.07 20.22
C ASP A 440 -4.52 8.29 21.04
N LYS A 441 -4.99 7.38 21.88
CA LYS A 441 -4.16 6.52 22.73
C LYS A 441 -3.08 5.83 21.92
N SER A 442 -1.83 6.03 22.32
CA SER A 442 -0.66 5.54 21.63
C SER A 442 0.34 4.88 22.58
N SER A 443 1.08 3.90 22.10
CA SER A 443 2.16 3.27 22.85
C SER A 443 3.35 2.91 21.97
N SER A 444 4.55 3.08 22.51
CA SER A 444 5.81 2.65 21.91
C SER A 444 6.77 2.18 23.00
N LEU A 445 7.55 1.13 22.76
CA LEU A 445 8.53 0.64 23.74
C LEU A 445 9.55 1.76 24.07
N GLU A 446 10.20 2.25 23.03
CA GLU A 446 11.16 3.35 23.09
C GLU A 446 10.80 4.35 21.98
N THR A 447 10.95 5.64 22.24
CA THR A 447 10.72 6.70 21.26
C THR A 447 11.88 7.68 21.23
N LEU A 448 12.49 7.84 20.06
CA LEU A 448 13.60 8.74 19.78
C LEU A 448 13.10 9.88 18.90
N VAL A 449 13.18 11.12 19.39
CA VAL A 449 12.64 12.29 18.70
C VAL A 449 13.77 13.24 18.31
N TYR A 450 14.09 13.27 17.02
CA TYR A 450 15.01 14.26 16.43
C TYR A 450 14.27 15.43 15.76
N GLY A 451 13.05 15.19 15.24
CA GLY A 451 12.16 16.22 14.67
C GLY A 451 11.03 16.62 15.61
N ASP A 452 9.83 16.81 15.09
CA ASP A 452 8.68 17.25 15.87
C ASP A 452 7.72 16.11 16.21
N LEU A 453 7.30 15.97 17.46
CA LEU A 453 6.28 15.02 17.90
C LEU A 453 5.18 15.76 18.66
N SER A 454 3.93 15.64 18.20
CA SER A 454 2.75 16.19 18.89
C SER A 454 1.86 15.06 19.38
N ILE A 455 1.50 15.08 20.67
CA ILE A 455 0.72 14.03 21.32
C ILE A 455 -0.57 14.64 21.86
N PHE A 456 -1.71 14.25 21.29
CA PHE A 456 -3.05 14.71 21.70
C PHE A 456 -3.84 13.69 22.54
N GLY A 457 -3.51 12.40 22.42
CA GLY A 457 -4.10 11.32 23.21
C GLY A 457 -3.13 10.76 24.25
N GLU A 458 -3.59 9.88 25.14
CA GLU A 458 -2.69 9.23 26.12
C GLU A 458 -1.49 8.56 25.43
N PHE A 459 -0.27 8.76 25.93
CA PHE A 459 0.91 8.06 25.45
C PHE A 459 1.53 7.18 26.54
N SER A 460 1.99 5.99 26.18
CA SER A 460 2.65 5.08 27.12
C SER A 460 3.85 4.37 26.50
N GLY A 461 4.87 4.10 27.30
CA GLY A 461 6.14 3.55 26.83
C GLY A 461 7.15 3.43 27.95
N GLU A 462 8.28 2.78 27.68
CA GLU A 462 9.36 2.69 28.68
C GLU A 462 10.15 4.00 28.72
N THR A 463 10.55 4.51 27.55
CA THR A 463 11.37 5.73 27.45
C THR A 463 11.00 6.59 26.24
N LEU A 464 10.97 7.91 26.44
CA LEU A 464 10.86 8.95 25.42
C LEU A 464 12.11 9.84 25.50
N ILE A 465 12.96 9.79 24.46
CA ILE A 465 14.20 10.55 24.39
C ILE A 465 14.05 11.65 23.34
N ILE A 466 14.25 12.90 23.75
CA ILE A 466 14.20 14.08 22.88
C ILE A 466 15.62 14.53 22.63
N GLU A 467 16.10 14.37 21.40
CA GLU A 467 17.50 14.44 21.06
C GLU A 467 18.01 15.86 20.81
N SER A 468 19.30 16.07 21.13
CA SER A 468 19.95 17.38 21.15
C SER A 468 20.25 17.92 19.74
N SER A 469 19.32 18.66 19.13
CA SER A 469 19.63 19.65 18.05
C SER A 469 18.37 20.25 17.42
N SER A 470 17.28 19.51 17.37
CA SER A 470 16.03 19.95 16.70
C SER A 470 14.76 19.32 17.26
N GLY A 471 14.86 18.40 18.23
CA GLY A 471 13.71 17.65 18.74
C GLY A 471 12.73 18.55 19.49
N THR A 472 11.46 18.57 19.07
CA THR A 472 10.39 19.24 19.83
C THR A 472 9.29 18.23 20.13
N VAL A 473 8.91 18.11 21.41
CA VAL A 473 7.71 17.35 21.80
C VAL A 473 6.64 18.30 22.32
N THR A 474 5.43 18.25 21.75
CA THR A 474 4.26 18.99 22.21
C THR A 474 3.25 18.03 22.83
N LEU A 475 2.85 18.27 24.08
CA LEU A 475 1.92 17.44 24.84
C LEU A 475 0.61 18.19 25.11
N VAL A 476 -0.50 17.55 24.76
CA VAL A 476 -1.88 18.01 25.02
C VAL A 476 -2.67 16.96 25.84
N SER A 477 -1.96 15.99 26.40
CA SER A 477 -2.51 14.84 27.12
C SER A 477 -1.47 14.27 28.09
N ASP A 478 -1.92 13.33 28.92
CA ASP A 478 -1.07 12.62 29.88
C ASP A 478 -0.15 11.61 29.19
N ILE A 479 1.06 11.47 29.74
CA ILE A 479 2.05 10.49 29.27
C ILE A 479 2.58 9.63 30.43
N ASN A 480 2.49 8.31 30.27
CA ASN A 480 3.01 7.33 31.22
C ASN A 480 4.32 6.75 30.68
N THR A 481 5.41 7.52 30.78
CA THR A 481 6.72 7.19 30.20
C THR A 481 7.84 7.94 30.94
N ASN A 482 9.05 7.37 30.95
CA ASN A 482 10.25 8.07 31.38
C ASN A 482 10.75 9.01 30.27
N VAL A 483 10.73 10.32 30.52
CA VAL A 483 11.14 11.32 29.54
C VAL A 483 12.57 11.78 29.82
N VAL A 484 13.43 11.72 28.81
CA VAL A 484 14.77 12.32 28.83
C VAL A 484 14.84 13.38 27.74
N CYS A 485 15.00 14.63 28.14
CA CYS A 485 14.89 15.78 27.24
C CYS A 485 16.23 16.50 27.11
N TYR A 486 16.82 16.49 25.92
CA TYR A 486 18.00 17.27 25.56
C TYR A 486 17.68 18.42 24.58
N SER A 487 16.40 18.66 24.28
CA SER A 487 15.95 19.76 23.42
C SER A 487 14.68 20.40 23.98
N VAL A 488 13.57 20.48 23.25
CA VAL A 488 12.38 21.24 23.67
C VAL A 488 11.20 20.32 24.00
N ILE A 489 10.56 20.55 25.14
CA ILE A 489 9.22 20.02 25.45
C ILE A 489 8.26 21.18 25.67
N ARG A 490 7.06 21.07 25.11
CA ARG A 490 5.97 22.04 25.22
C ARG A 490 4.73 21.36 25.78
N ILE A 491 4.12 21.97 26.78
CA ILE A 491 2.91 21.48 27.46
C ILE A 491 1.77 22.46 27.19
N GLU A 492 0.77 22.06 26.40
CA GLU A 492 -0.35 22.93 26.01
C GLU A 492 -1.61 22.70 26.85
N SER A 493 -1.72 21.56 27.53
CA SER A 493 -2.81 21.24 28.47
C SER A 493 -2.28 20.81 29.83
N PRO A 494 -3.10 20.75 30.89
CA PRO A 494 -2.73 20.02 32.10
C PRO A 494 -2.30 18.61 31.72
N THR A 495 -1.10 18.22 32.13
CA THR A 495 -0.47 16.94 31.76
C THR A 495 0.21 16.32 32.97
N GLU A 496 0.03 15.00 33.13
CA GLU A 496 0.76 14.14 34.04
C GLU A 496 1.87 13.37 33.29
N ILE A 497 3.09 13.36 33.85
CA ILE A 497 4.28 12.64 33.36
C ILE A 497 4.81 11.73 34.46
N GLU A 498 5.26 10.53 34.12
CA GLU A 498 5.81 9.60 35.12
C GLU A 498 7.15 10.10 35.70
N ASN A 499 8.18 10.16 34.85
CA ASN A 499 9.49 10.70 35.19
C ASN A 499 9.94 11.66 34.10
N ILE A 500 10.64 12.74 34.46
CA ILE A 500 11.25 13.64 33.48
C ILE A 500 12.63 14.10 33.93
N GLU A 501 13.60 13.93 33.04
CA GLU A 501 14.97 14.41 33.16
C GLU A 501 15.26 15.42 32.06
N PHE A 502 15.53 16.66 32.45
CA PHE A 502 16.00 17.71 31.57
C PHE A 502 17.52 17.75 31.59
N GLY A 503 18.13 17.39 30.46
CA GLY A 503 19.57 17.51 30.26
C GLY A 503 20.02 18.94 29.96
N ILE A 504 21.34 19.11 29.81
CA ILE A 504 21.96 20.43 29.59
C ILE A 504 21.43 21.08 28.31
N TYR A 505 21.07 22.37 28.38
CA TYR A 505 20.53 23.19 27.29
C TYR A 505 19.13 22.78 26.78
N SER A 506 18.42 21.94 27.52
CA SER A 506 17.02 21.65 27.23
C SER A 506 16.10 22.83 27.59
N SER A 507 14.86 22.80 27.10
CA SER A 507 13.86 23.82 27.35
C SER A 507 12.49 23.21 27.62
N LEU A 508 11.83 23.68 28.68
CA LEU A 508 10.43 23.40 29.00
C LEU A 508 9.59 24.64 28.71
N ILE A 509 8.56 24.49 27.90
CA ILE A 509 7.57 25.53 27.61
C ILE A 509 6.22 25.09 28.19
N LEU A 510 5.68 25.86 29.11
CA LEU A 510 4.40 25.62 29.77
C LEU A 510 3.38 26.62 29.27
N ASP A 511 2.56 26.19 28.32
CA ASP A 511 1.41 26.95 27.83
C ASP A 511 0.12 26.59 28.58
N SER A 512 0.17 25.53 29.39
CA SER A 512 -0.88 25.13 30.34
C SER A 512 -0.66 25.68 31.74
N ASN A 513 -1.66 25.49 32.62
CA ASN A 513 -1.61 25.92 34.02
C ASN A 513 -1.00 24.87 34.97
N SER A 514 -0.63 23.68 34.52
CA SER A 514 0.04 22.71 35.39
C SER A 514 0.74 21.59 34.63
N LEU A 515 1.92 21.21 35.14
CA LEU A 515 2.60 19.96 34.82
C LEU A 515 2.75 19.16 36.11
N MET A 516 2.27 17.93 36.14
CA MET A 516 2.47 17.02 37.26
C MET A 516 3.47 15.92 36.88
N VAL A 517 4.48 15.71 37.72
CA VAL A 517 5.48 14.66 37.60
C VAL A 517 5.31 13.74 38.81
N THR A 518 4.86 12.51 38.57
CA THR A 518 4.42 11.60 39.64
C THR A 518 5.57 11.01 40.45
N ASN A 519 6.73 10.84 39.80
CA ASN A 519 7.93 10.28 40.40
C ASN A 519 9.05 11.34 40.42
N ASN A 520 10.05 11.22 39.55
CA ASN A 520 11.25 12.05 39.59
C ASN A 520 11.21 13.17 38.55
N LEU A 521 11.42 14.40 39.02
CA LEU A 521 11.71 15.58 38.20
C LEU A 521 13.17 15.97 38.39
N ILE A 522 13.99 15.82 37.35
CA ILE A 522 15.39 16.21 37.36
C ILE A 522 15.57 17.37 36.37
N ILE A 523 16.12 18.48 36.86
CA ILE A 523 16.46 19.65 36.03
C ILE A 523 17.97 19.87 36.14
N ASP A 524 18.70 19.63 35.05
CA ASP A 524 20.13 19.84 34.95
C ASP A 524 20.48 21.30 34.59
N ASN A 525 21.77 21.59 34.56
CA ASN A 525 22.33 22.93 34.37
C ASN A 525 21.96 23.48 33.00
N SER A 526 21.80 24.80 32.92
CA SER A 526 21.51 25.52 31.67
C SER A 526 20.17 25.15 31.02
N THR A 527 19.25 24.54 31.77
CA THR A 527 17.87 24.33 31.33
C THR A 527 17.12 25.68 31.30
N SER A 528 16.25 25.87 30.32
CA SER A 528 15.32 27.01 30.26
C SER A 528 13.90 26.56 30.57
N ILE A 529 13.17 27.35 31.37
CA ILE A 529 11.75 27.13 31.65
C ILE A 529 11.00 28.40 31.26
N ILE A 530 10.06 28.26 30.34
CA ILE A 530 9.24 29.34 29.81
C ILE A 530 7.79 29.07 30.17
N PHE A 531 7.14 30.04 30.80
CA PHE A 531 5.72 29.98 31.12
C PHE A 531 4.96 30.95 30.20
N SER A 532 4.02 30.48 29.38
CA SER A 532 3.44 31.29 28.29
C SER A 532 2.06 30.82 27.79
N PRO A 533 0.93 31.52 27.98
CA PRO A 533 0.81 32.85 28.57
C PRO A 533 0.40 32.80 30.04
N ILE A 534 1.01 33.66 30.85
CA ILE A 534 0.57 33.86 32.24
C ILE A 534 -0.37 35.05 32.30
N ASP A 535 -1.56 34.87 32.89
CA ASP A 535 -2.38 35.97 33.40
C ASP A 535 -2.14 36.13 34.90
N LEU A 536 -1.34 37.14 35.26
CA LEU A 536 -0.98 37.46 36.64
C LEU A 536 -2.17 37.98 37.46
N ASN A 537 -3.31 38.34 36.84
CA ASN A 537 -4.49 38.78 37.56
C ASN A 537 -5.40 37.62 37.99
N ASN A 538 -5.15 36.41 37.49
CA ASN A 538 -5.92 35.22 37.79
C ASN A 538 -5.00 34.16 38.43
N ASN A 539 -5.11 34.00 39.75
CA ASN A 539 -4.30 33.03 40.50
C ASN A 539 -4.47 31.58 40.01
N ASN A 540 -5.56 31.25 39.32
CA ASN A 540 -5.80 29.91 38.78
C ASN A 540 -5.10 29.66 37.43
N SER A 541 -4.51 30.69 36.81
CA SER A 541 -3.76 30.59 35.54
C SER A 541 -2.25 30.71 35.70
N ILE A 542 -1.74 30.71 36.94
CA ILE A 542 -0.30 30.67 37.19
C ILE A 542 0.14 29.20 37.04
N PRO A 543 1.01 28.86 36.08
CA PRO A 543 1.41 27.48 35.92
C PRO A 543 2.28 27.01 37.07
N ILE A 544 2.02 25.80 37.56
CA ILE A 544 2.81 25.17 38.62
C ILE A 544 3.34 23.83 38.12
N ILE A 545 4.63 23.59 38.35
CA ILE A 545 5.25 22.27 38.16
C ILE A 545 5.16 21.53 39.50
N VAL A 546 4.46 20.41 39.52
CA VAL A 546 4.29 19.58 40.72
C VAL A 546 5.13 18.32 40.56
N GLY A 547 6.24 18.19 41.27
CA GLY A 547 7.04 16.96 41.32
C GLY A 547 6.77 16.17 42.60
N ASN A 548 7.07 14.88 42.63
CA ASN A 548 7.10 14.12 43.89
C ASN A 548 8.50 14.21 44.51
N GLN A 549 9.52 13.77 43.78
CA GLN A 549 10.93 13.99 44.10
C GLN A 549 11.55 14.92 43.07
N THR A 550 11.99 16.10 43.51
CA THR A 550 12.56 17.10 42.60
C THR A 550 14.04 17.31 42.90
N SER A 551 14.87 17.13 41.87
CA SER A 551 16.30 17.41 41.91
C SER A 551 16.63 18.57 40.97
N LEU A 552 17.14 19.67 41.52
CA LEU A 552 17.53 20.86 40.78
C LEU A 552 19.06 20.99 40.81
N TYR A 553 19.71 20.63 39.72
CA TYR A 553 21.15 20.75 39.53
C TYR A 553 21.42 21.94 38.61
N SER A 554 21.33 23.16 39.14
CA SER A 554 21.49 24.34 38.29
C SER A 554 22.35 25.41 38.95
N ASN A 555 23.55 25.61 38.41
CA ASN A 555 24.30 26.86 38.56
C ASN A 555 23.76 27.95 37.61
N GLN A 556 22.97 27.59 36.58
CA GLN A 556 22.41 28.48 35.55
C GLN A 556 21.02 27.97 35.11
N LEU A 557 19.93 28.45 35.71
CA LEU A 557 18.54 28.13 35.33
C LEU A 557 17.91 29.41 34.80
N THR A 558 17.42 29.35 33.57
CA THR A 558 16.73 30.50 32.96
C THR A 558 15.24 30.33 33.07
N ILE A 559 14.58 31.12 33.92
CA ILE A 559 13.12 31.17 34.00
C ILE A 559 12.62 32.40 33.25
N SER A 560 11.70 32.20 32.31
CA SER A 560 11.00 33.25 31.59
C SER A 560 9.49 33.20 31.81
N LEU A 561 8.92 34.36 32.11
CA LEU A 561 7.48 34.53 32.33
C LEU A 561 6.92 35.41 31.21
N ASN A 562 6.25 34.81 30.23
CA ASN A 562 5.61 35.52 29.13
C ASN A 562 4.16 35.85 29.51
N CYS A 563 3.93 37.12 29.85
CA CYS A 563 2.62 37.58 30.31
C CYS A 563 1.77 38.07 29.14
N ASN A 564 0.55 37.57 29.02
CA ASN A 564 -0.45 38.12 28.09
C ASN A 564 -1.05 39.37 28.73
N SER A 565 -0.60 40.58 28.39
CA SER A 565 -1.50 41.73 28.58
C SER A 565 -1.21 42.93 27.68
N THR A 566 -2.29 43.41 27.07
CA THR A 566 -2.48 44.75 26.52
C THR A 566 -2.86 45.77 27.60
N THR A 567 -2.88 45.37 28.87
CA THR A 567 -3.27 46.17 30.04
C THR A 567 -2.14 46.21 31.05
N THR A 568 -1.63 47.41 31.38
CA THR A 568 -0.58 47.65 32.39
C THR A 568 -0.63 46.68 33.58
N ILE A 569 0.44 45.91 33.79
CA ILE A 569 0.70 45.11 35.00
C ILE A 569 0.83 46.08 36.19
N ASN A 570 -0.30 46.49 36.76
CA ASN A 570 -0.36 47.32 37.97
C ASN A 570 -0.48 46.47 39.25
N CYS A 571 -0.44 45.14 39.12
CA CYS A 571 -0.82 44.22 40.19
C CYS A 571 0.34 43.67 41.03
N LEU A 572 1.57 43.59 40.51
CA LEU A 572 2.72 43.05 41.27
C LEU A 572 3.22 44.07 42.32
N LYS A 573 3.03 43.74 43.59
CA LYS A 573 3.46 44.50 44.77
C LYS A 573 4.68 43.85 45.43
N GLU A 574 5.30 44.61 46.32
CA GLU A 574 6.33 44.07 47.22
C GLU A 574 5.75 42.92 48.06
N ASN A 575 6.52 41.83 48.14
CA ASN A 575 6.20 40.54 48.75
C ASN A 575 5.15 39.69 48.02
N ASP A 576 4.74 40.06 46.81
CA ASP A 576 3.99 39.14 45.97
C ASP A 576 4.87 37.94 45.60
N ARG A 577 4.25 36.76 45.52
CA ARG A 577 4.92 35.48 45.27
C ARG A 577 4.28 34.77 44.08
N ILE A 578 5.10 34.31 43.14
CA ILE A 578 4.69 33.41 42.06
C ILE A 578 5.24 32.03 42.37
N TYR A 579 4.35 31.05 42.61
CA TYR A 579 4.74 29.66 42.82
C TYR A 579 5.14 29.03 41.50
N LEU A 580 6.34 28.46 41.45
CA LEU A 580 6.88 27.81 40.25
C LEU A 580 6.88 26.30 40.40
N PHE A 581 7.32 25.81 41.56
CA PHE A 581 7.40 24.39 41.85
C PHE A 581 6.71 24.04 43.16
N LYS A 582 6.10 22.86 43.20
CA LYS A 582 5.65 22.18 44.41
C LYS A 582 6.24 20.77 44.40
N THR A 583 6.89 20.36 45.48
CA THR A 583 7.47 19.01 45.59
C THR A 583 7.19 18.38 46.96
N GLN A 584 7.23 17.05 47.07
CA GLN A 584 7.19 16.39 48.37
C GLN A 584 8.57 16.31 49.03
N SER A 585 9.62 16.22 48.21
CA SER A 585 11.02 16.30 48.66
C SER A 585 11.91 17.01 47.64
N PHE A 586 12.88 17.77 48.14
CA PHE A 586 13.94 18.40 47.33
C PHE A 586 15.28 17.70 47.59
N ASN A 587 15.90 17.21 46.53
CA ASN A 587 17.29 16.79 46.53
C ASN A 587 18.10 17.84 45.77
N SER A 588 18.58 18.86 46.48
CA SER A 588 19.35 19.94 45.87
C SER A 588 20.77 19.97 46.45
N PRO A 589 21.83 19.87 45.63
CA PRO A 589 23.18 20.24 46.06
C PRO A 589 23.40 21.76 46.09
N ILE A 590 22.39 22.56 45.67
CA ILE A 590 22.45 24.02 45.74
C ILE A 590 22.49 24.41 47.22
N GLY A 591 23.66 24.85 47.69
CA GLY A 591 23.73 25.58 48.95
C GLY A 591 22.80 26.79 48.85
N GLN A 592 22.05 27.10 49.91
CA GLN A 592 21.02 28.16 49.99
C GLN A 592 21.45 29.58 49.53
N SER A 593 22.65 29.78 48.99
CA SER A 593 23.25 31.07 48.63
C SER A 593 23.70 31.23 47.17
N ASP A 594 23.67 30.20 46.33
CA ASP A 594 24.18 30.35 44.96
C ASP A 594 23.08 30.91 44.05
N LEU A 595 23.26 32.18 43.68
CA LEU A 595 22.39 32.95 42.79
C LEU A 595 22.11 32.19 41.50
N VAL A 596 20.82 31.93 41.23
CA VAL A 596 20.35 31.57 39.89
C VAL A 596 20.67 32.75 38.96
N GLU A 597 21.78 32.66 38.24
CA GLU A 597 22.13 33.59 37.16
C GLU A 597 21.15 33.36 36.01
N GLY A 598 20.18 34.27 35.81
CA GLY A 598 19.41 34.32 34.57
C GLY A 598 17.89 34.24 34.64
N ILE A 599 17.23 34.61 35.76
CA ILE A 599 15.78 34.82 35.72
C ILE A 599 15.47 36.05 34.85
N ALA A 600 14.85 35.83 33.69
CA ALA A 600 14.57 36.85 32.70
C ALA A 600 13.05 37.05 32.58
N PHE A 601 12.54 38.13 33.18
CA PHE A 601 11.12 38.47 33.09
C PHE A 601 10.84 39.24 31.78
N LEU A 602 10.33 38.53 30.78
CA LEU A 602 10.00 39.09 29.47
C LEU A 602 8.50 39.40 29.40
N VAL A 603 8.14 40.65 29.70
CA VAL A 603 6.78 41.14 29.41
C VAL A 603 6.77 41.71 28.00
N ASN A 604 5.92 41.15 27.14
CA ASN A 604 5.63 41.76 25.86
C ASN A 604 5.01 43.16 26.07
N GLY A 605 5.84 44.21 25.90
CA GLY A 605 5.39 45.60 25.76
C GLY A 605 5.14 46.40 27.04
N ILE A 606 5.46 45.90 28.24
CA ILE A 606 5.26 46.64 29.50
C ILE A 606 6.54 46.62 30.34
N SER A 607 7.01 47.80 30.75
CA SER A 607 8.13 47.93 31.69
C SER A 607 7.68 47.50 33.09
N ILE A 608 8.31 46.47 33.67
CA ILE A 608 8.28 46.23 35.11
C ILE A 608 8.74 47.52 35.81
N SER A 609 8.15 47.85 36.96
CA SER A 609 8.65 48.95 37.78
C SER A 609 10.16 48.77 38.01
N PRO A 610 11.02 49.76 37.66
CA PRO A 610 12.48 49.62 37.76
C PRO A 610 12.98 49.44 39.21
N ASN A 611 12.07 49.50 40.19
CA ASN A 611 12.34 49.38 41.61
C ASN A 611 11.97 48.00 42.19
N LEU A 612 11.53 47.02 41.39
CA LEU A 612 11.28 45.66 41.88
C LEU A 612 12.45 44.74 41.49
N ILE A 613 13.08 44.14 42.50
CA ILE A 613 14.03 43.02 42.36
C ILE A 613 13.25 41.73 42.63
N PHE A 614 13.66 40.61 42.04
CA PHE A 614 13.08 39.30 42.33
C PHE A 614 14.13 38.38 42.95
N ASN A 615 13.70 37.54 43.90
CA ASN A 615 14.50 36.48 44.49
C ASN A 615 13.80 35.14 44.27
N LEU A 616 14.57 34.10 43.93
CA LEU A 616 14.09 32.73 44.00
C LEU A 616 14.26 32.22 45.44
N LEU A 617 13.18 31.75 46.03
CA LEU A 617 13.17 31.26 47.41
C LEU A 617 12.69 29.81 47.47
N PHE A 618 13.26 29.08 48.43
CA PHE A 618 12.93 27.69 48.74
C PHE A 618 12.34 27.67 50.16
N GLU A 619 11.04 27.39 50.30
CA GLU A 619 10.38 27.22 51.60
C GLU A 619 9.61 25.90 51.61
N ASP A 620 9.87 25.06 52.62
CA ASP A 620 9.26 23.74 52.82
C ASP A 620 9.30 22.87 51.54
N ASN A 621 8.17 22.86 50.84
CA ASN A 621 7.82 22.03 49.70
C ASN A 621 7.58 22.87 48.43
N PHE A 622 7.95 24.15 48.44
CA PHE A 622 7.67 25.11 47.38
C PHE A 622 8.90 25.89 46.96
N VAL A 623 8.94 26.20 45.66
CA VAL A 623 9.85 27.19 45.10
C VAL A 623 9.04 28.30 44.47
N PHE A 624 9.33 29.53 44.85
CA PHE A 624 8.60 30.70 44.38
C PHE A 624 9.53 31.87 44.07
N LEU A 625 9.08 32.73 43.16
CA LEU A 625 9.67 34.03 42.89
C LEU A 625 8.99 35.06 43.80
N GLU A 626 9.76 35.71 44.66
CA GLU A 626 9.28 36.80 45.51
C GLU A 626 9.78 38.15 44.98
N PHE A 627 8.85 39.10 44.82
CA PHE A 627 9.17 40.47 44.40
C PHE A 627 9.50 41.33 45.61
N LYS A 628 10.66 41.99 45.62
CA LYS A 628 11.10 42.93 46.67
C LYS A 628 11.30 44.32 46.13
N SER A 629 11.00 45.32 46.95
CA SER A 629 11.35 46.70 46.65
C SER A 629 12.86 46.89 46.76
N ASN A 630 13.46 47.53 45.74
CA ASN A 630 14.87 47.92 45.70
C ASN A 630 15.11 49.13 46.62
N ASN A 631 14.82 48.99 47.92
CA ASN A 631 15.03 50.02 48.93
C ASN A 631 16.41 49.88 49.62
N ASN A 632 17.43 49.47 48.88
CA ASN A 632 18.82 49.44 49.36
C ASN A 632 19.50 50.83 49.34
N ASN A 633 18.82 51.84 49.90
CA ASN A 633 19.43 53.13 50.24
C ASN A 633 19.54 53.38 51.74
N ASN A 634 19.25 52.39 52.59
CA ASN A 634 19.47 52.49 54.03
C ASN A 634 20.76 51.76 54.41
N ASN A 635 21.91 52.36 54.06
CA ASN A 635 23.16 52.30 54.82
C ASN A 635 24.25 53.13 54.11
N SER A 636 24.16 54.46 54.21
CA SER A 636 25.36 55.30 54.23
C SER A 636 25.20 56.36 55.31
N THR A 637 26.05 56.27 56.30
CA THR A 637 26.32 57.22 57.38
C THR A 637 26.09 58.69 56.99
N ASP A 638 25.18 59.34 57.71
CA ASP A 638 25.18 60.79 57.87
C ASP A 638 26.53 61.24 58.45
N ASN A 639 27.38 61.78 57.60
CA ASN A 639 28.31 62.86 57.95
C ASN A 639 28.86 63.51 56.68
N HIS A 640 28.44 64.77 56.47
CA HIS A 640 29.10 65.82 55.70
C HIS A 640 29.83 65.46 54.39
N SER A 641 29.22 65.79 53.25
CA SER A 641 29.52 67.05 52.53
C SER A 641 29.18 66.94 51.03
N ASN A 642 28.64 68.04 50.53
CA ASN A 642 28.28 68.31 49.13
C ASN A 642 29.27 67.76 48.10
N GLN A 643 28.86 66.75 47.33
CA GLN A 643 29.15 66.69 45.90
C GLN A 643 27.93 66.23 45.11
N LYS A 644 27.26 67.21 44.50
CA LYS A 644 26.29 67.00 43.43
C LYS A 644 26.98 66.30 42.25
N LYS A 645 26.70 65.02 42.03
CA LYS A 645 26.74 64.45 40.67
C LYS A 645 25.32 64.40 40.13
N LYS A 646 25.01 65.43 39.33
CA LYS A 646 23.86 65.45 38.42
C LYS A 646 24.05 64.32 37.41
N ILE A 647 23.16 63.33 37.41
CA ILE A 647 22.88 62.52 36.22
C ILE A 647 21.74 63.21 35.48
N ILE A 648 22.06 63.60 34.25
CA ILE A 648 21.17 64.22 33.28
C ILE A 648 20.28 63.11 32.73
N ILE A 649 18.99 63.14 33.06
CA ILE A 649 17.98 62.40 32.31
C ILE A 649 17.70 63.23 31.05
N ILE A 650 18.21 62.77 29.90
CA ILE A 650 17.71 63.21 28.59
C ILE A 650 16.32 62.58 28.44
N SER A 651 15.33 63.32 28.92
CA SER A 651 13.91 63.02 28.73
C SER A 651 13.51 63.40 27.31
N CYS A 652 12.88 62.47 26.59
CA CYS A 652 12.25 62.63 25.28
C CYS A 652 11.03 63.59 25.29
N ALA A 653 11.03 64.63 26.13
CA ALA A 653 10.07 65.73 26.11
C ALA A 653 10.52 66.92 25.25
N SER A 654 11.80 66.99 24.84
CA SER A 654 12.32 68.09 24.02
C SER A 654 11.89 68.02 22.54
N SER A 655 11.60 66.83 22.01
CA SER A 655 11.13 66.64 20.62
C SER A 655 9.69 67.14 20.42
N PHE A 656 8.82 66.94 21.42
CA PHE A 656 7.42 67.36 21.36
C PHE A 656 7.25 68.87 21.53
N ILE A 657 8.07 69.49 22.39
CA ILE A 657 8.10 70.95 22.59
C ILE A 657 8.73 71.65 21.37
N PHE A 658 9.76 71.06 20.74
CA PHE A 658 10.31 71.63 19.50
C PHE A 658 9.32 71.54 18.34
N ILE A 659 8.57 70.44 18.18
CA ILE A 659 7.55 70.30 17.12
C ILE A 659 6.36 71.21 17.37
N THR A 660 5.88 71.36 18.62
CA THR A 660 4.80 72.33 18.92
C THR A 660 5.26 73.78 18.76
N ILE A 661 6.50 74.13 19.13
CA ILE A 661 7.05 75.46 18.89
C ILE A 661 7.29 75.70 17.39
N LEU A 662 7.72 74.69 16.62
CA LEU A 662 7.90 74.82 15.16
C LEU A 662 6.56 74.99 14.44
N VAL A 663 5.51 74.27 14.88
CA VAL A 663 4.14 74.40 14.38
C VAL A 663 3.54 75.75 14.76
N ILE A 664 3.76 76.24 15.98
CA ILE A 664 3.33 77.58 16.40
C ILE A 664 4.09 78.68 15.64
N ILE A 665 5.40 78.53 15.39
CA ILE A 665 6.20 79.47 14.60
C ILE A 665 5.78 79.45 13.12
N LEU A 666 5.45 78.28 12.55
CA LEU A 666 4.95 78.17 11.18
C LEU A 666 3.52 78.73 11.02
N ILE A 667 2.68 78.60 12.05
CA ILE A 667 1.34 79.23 12.09
C ILE A 667 1.44 80.75 12.26
N PHE A 668 2.41 81.26 13.03
CA PHE A 668 2.62 82.71 13.18
C PHE A 668 3.36 83.35 11.99
N LYS A 669 4.15 82.59 11.21
CA LYS A 669 4.84 83.12 10.02
C LYS A 669 3.96 83.18 8.77
N LYS A 670 2.74 82.63 8.80
CA LYS A 670 1.78 82.64 7.67
C LYS A 670 0.65 83.67 7.83
N ASN A 671 0.90 84.81 8.48
CA ASN A 671 -0.06 85.91 8.56
C ASN A 671 0.53 87.31 8.30
N LYS A 672 1.43 87.39 7.31
CA LYS A 672 1.82 88.66 6.69
C LYS A 672 2.16 88.45 5.21
N ASN A 673 1.11 88.35 4.37
CA ASN A 673 1.00 89.04 3.09
C ASN A 673 -0.35 88.73 2.43
N LYS A 674 -1.19 89.77 2.32
CA LYS A 674 -2.47 89.79 1.61
C LYS A 674 -2.20 89.87 0.10
N GLY A 675 -3.04 89.22 -0.72
CA GLY A 675 -3.11 89.55 -2.15
C GLY A 675 -3.89 88.59 -3.04
N HIS A 676 -5.19 88.87 -3.21
CA HIS A 676 -6.05 88.66 -4.40
C HIS A 676 -6.47 87.27 -4.94
N ASN A 677 -7.81 87.15 -5.03
CA ASN A 677 -8.65 86.61 -6.13
C ASN A 677 -8.49 85.12 -6.52
N LYS A 678 -9.50 84.30 -6.86
CA LYS A 678 -10.97 84.34 -6.96
C LYS A 678 -11.40 82.89 -7.37
N TYR A 679 -12.56 82.41 -6.90
CA TYR A 679 -13.40 81.30 -7.42
C TYR A 679 -12.96 79.79 -7.33
N LYS A 680 -13.60 79.04 -6.39
CA LYS A 680 -14.66 77.99 -6.54
C LYS A 680 -14.76 77.15 -7.86
N PRO A 681 -15.41 75.95 -7.89
CA PRO A 681 -15.29 74.74 -7.04
C PRO A 681 -15.62 73.37 -7.75
N LEU A 682 -15.75 72.31 -6.94
CA LEU A 682 -16.67 71.13 -7.01
C LEU A 682 -16.19 69.78 -7.61
N ILE A 683 -16.28 68.77 -6.73
CA ILE A 683 -16.92 67.43 -6.89
C ILE A 683 -16.15 66.43 -7.76
N ASN A 684 -15.88 65.20 -7.33
CA ASN A 684 -16.38 64.37 -6.21
C ASN A 684 -15.21 63.64 -5.54
#